data_AF-G3GYE4-F1
#
_entry.id   AF-G3GYE4-F1
#
_cell.length_a   1.000
_cell.length_b   1.000
_cell.length_c   1.000
_cell.angle_alpha   90.00
_cell.angle_beta   90.00
_cell.angle_gamma   90.00
#
_symmetry.space_group_name_H-M   'P 1'
#
loop_
_entity.id
_entity.type
_entity.pdbx_description
1 polymer ?
#
loop_
_entity_poly.entity_id
_entity_poly.type
_entity_poly.pdbx_seq_one_letter_code
_entity_poly.pdbx_strand_id
1 'polypeptide(L)'
;MEEAQSKKVGDTKGALYECQQVLAHTHFMKKPLDLMLQRIKAKEEKDLKLSLALETHLKRLCSLAAEGIWRRRTLFSEIELQIQGLDNDVITTFLKMGILQKQPSSLCYSFTHLCLQEFFAAMSCILCFNKISGHTEFYSIVQTLKKRYGSHDLFEAPTMRFLFGLLSEKGMRKLQKIFACRLSWETRLYLRGYILEETQHHQSYSLGLLHCLYEMQDKDFVAEVMNNFQETRVHTPVDSGHPVFQTGVKYMVVQTDVDLMVVTFCIKFCHHMKRLQMNAGGQQRKISKAHRIVLSRWTPMTNASWQVLFSMIEFTGSLKELDLSGNPLSNSALQSLCRTLRCPGCHIKTLWLLNCGLTSRHCEDLTSVLKASSSLTELDLQLNDLGDHGVRLLCEGFRNPACKLRILLLDQAPLSDQVMMELRALEAENPQLLISSIWNPRVMDPTKKLDGEEMGDYLTSFKQQRLQLGHKHTEPLGTEDDFWGPTGPVVTEVVDRERNLYRVQFPVPGSYHCPNTGLCFVVTRAVSIDIGFCTWTQHLEKTPLKHTHIVAGPLFAIKAEQGAVAAVYLPHFVALPEEQMDIFLFRVAHFQEHGIVLEIPARVEQHYAVLKSPSFSPVGVPVRMIPAFGHFIPITSITLIYYHLNLNELTLHLYLIPNDCTIRKAIDEEEMKFQFVRINKPPPVDSLYIGSRYIVSASKKLEIIPKELELCYRSPGECQLFSEIHVGHMGSGIKLQIRDKKNKNLIWEALLKPGDLRPAPSMIAEALKDAAARIHFVDNHREQLVARVTSVDPLLDRLYNLVLSEEEYEAVRAEATNQGKMRKLFSLSRSWDWDSKDQVYQALKETHPHLIMDLYEKSGGVPVRS
;
A
#
# COMPACT_ATOMS: atom_id res chain seq x y z
N MET A 1 -21.03 -18.66 -55.03
CA MET A 1 -20.97 -17.35 -54.32
C MET A 1 -21.36 -17.47 -52.84
N GLU A 2 -22.10 -18.52 -52.43
CA GLU A 2 -22.52 -18.73 -51.02
C GLU A 2 -21.40 -19.23 -50.08
N GLU A 3 -20.39 -19.95 -50.57
CA GLU A 3 -19.27 -20.42 -49.72
C GLU A 3 -18.44 -19.29 -49.09
N ALA A 4 -18.45 -18.10 -49.68
CA ALA A 4 -17.77 -16.92 -49.13
C ALA A 4 -18.49 -16.34 -47.89
N GLN A 5 -19.78 -16.64 -47.69
CA GLN A 5 -20.54 -16.18 -46.52
C GLN A 5 -20.46 -17.16 -45.34
N SER A 6 -20.30 -18.46 -45.59
CA SER A 6 -20.11 -19.47 -44.53
C SER A 6 -18.87 -19.20 -43.66
N LYS A 7 -17.79 -18.69 -44.26
CA LYS A 7 -16.51 -18.42 -43.58
C LYS A 7 -16.50 -17.23 -42.60
N LYS A 8 -17.59 -16.45 -42.50
CA LYS A 8 -17.75 -15.34 -41.52
C LYS A 8 -18.67 -15.66 -40.34
N VAL A 9 -19.25 -16.86 -40.28
CA VAL A 9 -20.22 -17.25 -39.23
C VAL A 9 -19.54 -17.78 -37.94
N GLY A 10 -18.23 -18.04 -37.98
CA GLY A 10 -17.45 -18.55 -36.83
C GLY A 10 -16.94 -17.49 -35.84
N ASP A 11 -16.84 -16.21 -36.24
CA ASP A 11 -16.04 -15.23 -35.50
C ASP A 11 -16.63 -14.80 -34.15
N THR A 12 -17.95 -14.64 -34.01
CA THR A 12 -18.53 -14.16 -32.72
C THR A 12 -18.35 -15.15 -31.58
N LYS A 13 -18.57 -16.44 -31.86
CA LYS A 13 -18.35 -17.53 -30.90
C LYS A 13 -16.85 -17.68 -30.60
N GLY A 14 -16.01 -17.49 -31.62
CA GLY A 14 -14.55 -17.45 -31.49
C GLY A 14 -14.11 -16.32 -30.55
N ALA A 15 -14.50 -15.09 -30.82
CA ALA A 15 -14.22 -13.90 -30.01
C ALA A 15 -14.60 -14.11 -28.54
N LEU A 16 -15.84 -14.52 -28.27
CA LEU A 16 -16.32 -14.74 -26.91
C LEU A 16 -15.55 -15.87 -26.22
N TYR A 17 -15.43 -17.04 -26.83
CA TYR A 17 -14.65 -18.17 -26.31
C TYR A 17 -13.17 -17.80 -26.05
N GLU A 18 -12.59 -16.96 -26.90
CA GLU A 18 -11.23 -16.49 -26.75
C GLU A 18 -11.10 -15.45 -25.63
N CYS A 19 -12.08 -14.56 -25.44
CA CYS A 19 -12.14 -13.65 -24.30
C CYS A 19 -12.29 -14.43 -22.98
N GLN A 20 -13.22 -15.40 -22.95
CA GLN A 20 -13.38 -16.39 -21.88
C GLN A 20 -12.07 -17.16 -21.63
N GLN A 21 -11.32 -17.49 -22.67
CA GLN A 21 -10.00 -18.09 -22.52
C GLN A 21 -8.92 -17.10 -22.08
N VAL A 22 -8.92 -15.79 -22.40
CA VAL A 22 -7.94 -14.84 -21.80
C VAL A 22 -8.14 -14.84 -20.29
N LEU A 23 -9.40 -14.65 -19.90
CA LEU A 23 -9.89 -14.67 -18.52
C LEU A 23 -9.48 -15.95 -17.78
N ALA A 24 -9.62 -17.12 -18.40
CA ALA A 24 -9.18 -18.39 -17.82
C ALA A 24 -7.65 -18.60 -17.75
N HIS A 25 -6.84 -17.71 -18.34
CA HIS A 25 -5.37 -17.77 -18.24
C HIS A 25 -4.79 -16.85 -17.17
N THR A 26 -5.54 -15.83 -16.74
CA THR A 26 -5.17 -15.04 -15.57
C THR A 26 -5.38 -15.84 -14.29
N HIS A 27 -4.28 -16.31 -13.70
CA HIS A 27 -4.31 -17.36 -12.68
C HIS A 27 -4.97 -16.91 -11.37
N PHE A 28 -4.93 -15.61 -11.09
CA PHE A 28 -5.46 -15.03 -9.86
C PHE A 28 -6.99 -15.09 -9.72
N MET A 29 -7.74 -15.26 -10.82
CA MET A 29 -9.21 -15.15 -10.82
C MET A 29 -9.96 -16.43 -11.17
N LYS A 30 -9.30 -17.59 -11.19
CA LYS A 30 -9.85 -18.85 -11.72
C LYS A 30 -11.26 -19.21 -11.20
N LYS A 31 -11.51 -19.11 -9.88
CA LYS A 31 -12.76 -19.62 -9.26
C LYS A 31 -14.01 -18.73 -9.45
N PRO A 32 -13.99 -17.41 -9.19
CA PRO A 32 -15.14 -16.54 -9.47
C PRO A 32 -15.47 -16.49 -10.96
N LEU A 33 -14.41 -16.55 -11.78
CA LEU A 33 -14.47 -16.43 -13.22
C LEU A 33 -14.98 -17.72 -13.86
N ASP A 34 -14.49 -18.91 -13.48
CA ASP A 34 -15.06 -20.19 -13.94
C ASP A 34 -16.56 -20.32 -13.62
N LEU A 35 -17.02 -19.83 -12.46
CA LEU A 35 -18.44 -19.83 -12.10
C LEU A 35 -19.28 -18.90 -13.00
N MET A 36 -18.74 -17.75 -13.38
CA MET A 36 -19.35 -16.81 -14.32
C MET A 36 -19.35 -17.36 -15.75
N LEU A 37 -18.23 -17.95 -16.17
CA LEU A 37 -18.03 -18.58 -17.48
C LEU A 37 -18.93 -19.81 -17.68
N GLN A 38 -19.16 -20.62 -16.64
CA GLN A 38 -20.13 -21.72 -16.66
C GLN A 38 -21.58 -21.19 -16.82
N ARG A 39 -21.93 -20.08 -16.18
CA ARG A 39 -23.26 -19.45 -16.30
C ARG A 39 -23.51 -18.84 -17.69
N ILE A 40 -22.46 -18.36 -18.36
CA ILE A 40 -22.53 -17.89 -19.75
C ILE A 40 -22.71 -19.10 -20.69
N LYS A 41 -21.84 -20.11 -20.60
CA LYS A 41 -21.89 -21.32 -21.44
C LYS A 41 -23.21 -22.09 -21.35
N ALA A 42 -23.86 -22.09 -20.18
CA ALA A 42 -25.14 -22.78 -19.97
C ALA A 42 -26.37 -22.09 -20.61
N LYS A 43 -26.20 -20.95 -21.30
CA LYS A 43 -27.31 -20.14 -21.86
C LYS A 43 -27.26 -19.92 -23.38
N GLU A 44 -26.23 -20.38 -24.09
CA GLU A 44 -25.94 -19.99 -25.49
C GLU A 44 -26.28 -21.07 -26.54
N GLU A 45 -27.57 -21.41 -26.73
CA GLU A 45 -27.97 -22.35 -27.79
C GLU A 45 -28.72 -21.72 -28.98
N LYS A 46 -29.23 -20.47 -28.88
CA LYS A 46 -29.95 -19.78 -29.97
C LYS A 46 -29.69 -18.27 -30.02
N ASP A 47 -28.77 -17.84 -30.88
CA ASP A 47 -28.95 -16.75 -31.88
C ASP A 47 -27.61 -16.40 -32.58
N LEU A 48 -27.66 -16.07 -33.89
CA LEU A 48 -26.51 -16.24 -34.78
C LEU A 48 -26.14 -15.03 -35.69
N LYS A 49 -26.50 -13.79 -35.32
CA LYS A 49 -26.40 -12.61 -36.23
C LYS A 49 -25.50 -11.43 -35.78
N LEU A 50 -24.68 -11.58 -34.74
CA LEU A 50 -24.14 -10.41 -33.99
C LEU A 50 -22.61 -10.14 -34.05
N SER A 51 -21.86 -10.53 -35.09
CA SER A 51 -20.37 -10.46 -35.06
C SER A 51 -19.79 -9.03 -34.94
N LEU A 52 -20.07 -8.14 -35.90
CA LEU A 52 -19.44 -6.81 -35.97
C LEU A 52 -20.01 -5.81 -34.93
N ALA A 53 -21.29 -5.97 -34.57
CA ALA A 53 -21.94 -5.13 -33.57
C ALA A 53 -21.38 -5.39 -32.16
N LEU A 54 -21.19 -6.67 -31.80
CA LEU A 54 -20.65 -7.05 -30.48
C LEU A 54 -19.26 -6.43 -30.21
N GLU A 55 -18.40 -6.35 -31.22
CA GLU A 55 -17.09 -5.69 -31.13
C GLU A 55 -17.21 -4.23 -30.67
N THR A 56 -18.11 -3.47 -31.30
CA THR A 56 -18.34 -2.06 -31.02
C THR A 56 -18.93 -1.88 -29.61
N HIS A 57 -19.85 -2.75 -29.22
CA HIS A 57 -20.45 -2.75 -27.88
C HIS A 57 -19.46 -3.13 -26.79
N LEU A 58 -18.55 -4.07 -27.07
CA LEU A 58 -17.50 -4.46 -26.14
C LEU A 58 -16.46 -3.34 -25.95
N LYS A 59 -16.09 -2.61 -27.02
CA LYS A 59 -15.26 -1.39 -26.93
C LYS A 59 -15.91 -0.34 -26.02
N ARG A 60 -17.21 -0.07 -26.19
CA ARG A 60 -17.98 0.87 -25.36
C ARG A 60 -18.03 0.43 -23.89
N LEU A 61 -18.26 -0.86 -23.62
CA LEU A 61 -18.22 -1.41 -22.26
C LEU A 61 -16.83 -1.28 -21.61
N CYS A 62 -15.75 -1.48 -22.38
CA CYS A 62 -14.38 -1.25 -21.90
C CYS A 62 -14.16 0.22 -21.51
N SER A 63 -14.62 1.17 -22.33
CA SER A 63 -14.52 2.60 -22.05
C SER A 63 -15.29 2.99 -20.78
N LEU A 64 -16.52 2.50 -20.61
CA LEU A 64 -17.31 2.68 -19.38
C LEU A 64 -16.59 2.12 -18.15
N ALA A 65 -16.01 0.92 -18.25
CA ALA A 65 -15.27 0.30 -17.17
C ALA A 65 -14.04 1.12 -16.76
N ALA A 66 -13.26 1.59 -17.74
CA ALA A 66 -12.10 2.44 -17.53
C ALA A 66 -12.48 3.78 -16.89
N GLU A 67 -13.52 4.45 -17.38
CA GLU A 67 -14.05 5.68 -16.79
C GLU A 67 -14.49 5.45 -15.33
N GLY A 68 -15.18 4.35 -15.04
CA GLY A 68 -15.55 3.99 -13.67
C GLY A 68 -14.35 3.82 -12.74
N ILE A 69 -13.30 3.10 -13.18
CA ILE A 69 -12.05 2.98 -12.39
C ILE A 69 -11.37 4.36 -12.22
N TRP A 70 -11.28 5.17 -13.28
CA TRP A 70 -10.65 6.49 -13.23
C TRP A 70 -11.44 7.53 -12.42
N ARG A 71 -12.76 7.34 -12.22
CA ARG A 71 -13.63 8.18 -11.38
C ARG A 71 -13.96 7.57 -10.02
N ARG A 72 -13.45 6.38 -9.68
CA ARG A 72 -13.82 5.59 -8.49
C ARG A 72 -15.33 5.35 -8.34
N ARG A 73 -16.01 4.97 -9.42
CA ARG A 73 -17.45 4.63 -9.44
C ARG A 73 -17.66 3.15 -9.72
N THR A 74 -18.58 2.51 -8.99
CA THR A 74 -19.01 1.12 -9.26
C THR A 74 -20.41 1.00 -9.84
N LEU A 75 -21.24 2.05 -9.71
CA LEU A 75 -22.55 2.18 -10.34
C LEU A 75 -22.53 3.11 -11.56
N PHE A 76 -23.40 2.81 -12.52
CA PHE A 76 -23.65 3.57 -13.73
C PHE A 76 -25.16 3.62 -14.01
N SER A 77 -25.70 4.81 -14.23
CA SER A 77 -27.11 5.00 -14.60
C SER A 77 -27.40 4.52 -16.03
N GLU A 78 -28.66 4.16 -16.33
CA GLU A 78 -29.10 3.80 -17.70
C GLU A 78 -28.71 4.88 -18.73
N ILE A 79 -28.76 6.15 -18.33
CA ILE A 79 -28.39 7.31 -19.15
C ILE A 79 -26.88 7.32 -19.43
N GLU A 80 -26.02 7.04 -18.44
CA GLU A 80 -24.57 6.96 -18.66
C GLU A 80 -24.17 5.81 -19.60
N LEU A 81 -24.86 4.65 -19.51
CA LEU A 81 -24.68 3.55 -20.47
C LEU A 81 -25.10 3.97 -21.89
N GLN A 82 -26.24 4.66 -22.02
CA GLN A 82 -26.72 5.18 -23.31
C GLN A 82 -25.81 6.28 -23.88
N ILE A 83 -25.23 7.17 -23.05
CA ILE A 83 -24.22 8.17 -23.45
C ILE A 83 -22.96 7.47 -23.97
N GLN A 84 -22.52 6.38 -23.33
CA GLN A 84 -21.45 5.51 -23.84
C GLN A 84 -21.87 4.70 -25.09
N GLY A 85 -23.09 4.87 -25.59
CA GLY A 85 -23.62 4.25 -26.80
C GLY A 85 -24.03 2.79 -26.61
N LEU A 86 -24.34 2.36 -25.39
CA LEU A 86 -24.90 1.05 -25.11
C LEU A 86 -26.42 1.18 -25.10
N ASP A 87 -27.07 0.68 -26.16
CA ASP A 87 -28.54 0.65 -26.23
C ASP A 87 -29.14 -0.43 -25.30
N ASN A 88 -30.47 -0.40 -25.14
CA ASN A 88 -31.15 -1.26 -24.18
C ASN A 88 -31.10 -2.76 -24.54
N ASP A 89 -30.94 -3.12 -25.82
CA ASP A 89 -30.77 -4.53 -26.24
C ASP A 89 -29.36 -5.04 -25.92
N VAL A 90 -28.35 -4.17 -26.08
CA VAL A 90 -26.96 -4.41 -25.72
C VAL A 90 -26.78 -4.51 -24.20
N ILE A 91 -27.38 -3.59 -23.43
CA ILE A 91 -27.42 -3.67 -21.97
C ILE A 91 -28.09 -4.97 -21.53
N THR A 92 -29.24 -5.32 -22.11
CA THR A 92 -29.94 -6.59 -21.85
C THR A 92 -29.08 -7.82 -22.19
N THR A 93 -28.24 -7.73 -23.21
CA THR A 93 -27.29 -8.79 -23.57
C THR A 93 -26.21 -8.95 -22.50
N PHE A 94 -25.56 -7.86 -22.05
CA PHE A 94 -24.55 -7.92 -20.98
C PHE A 94 -25.12 -8.33 -19.62
N LEU A 95 -26.39 -8.04 -19.34
CA LEU A 95 -27.14 -8.58 -18.20
C LEU A 95 -27.35 -10.09 -18.31
N LYS A 96 -27.81 -10.59 -19.47
CA LYS A 96 -28.03 -12.03 -19.70
C LYS A 96 -26.74 -12.84 -19.57
N MET A 97 -25.62 -12.26 -19.99
CA MET A 97 -24.25 -12.78 -19.86
C MET A 97 -23.69 -12.63 -18.42
N GLY A 98 -24.38 -11.91 -17.53
CA GLY A 98 -23.94 -11.69 -16.15
C GLY A 98 -22.65 -10.85 -16.03
N ILE A 99 -22.29 -10.09 -17.07
CA ILE A 99 -21.16 -9.14 -17.04
C ILE A 99 -21.56 -7.89 -16.27
N LEU A 100 -22.73 -7.36 -16.61
CA LEU A 100 -23.44 -6.36 -15.82
C LEU A 100 -24.51 -7.04 -14.97
N GLN A 101 -24.87 -6.39 -13.87
CA GLN A 101 -26.05 -6.69 -13.09
C GLN A 101 -26.88 -5.40 -12.93
N LYS A 102 -28.20 -5.48 -13.15
CA LYS A 102 -29.13 -4.38 -12.87
C LYS A 102 -29.47 -4.44 -11.39
N GLN A 103 -29.38 -3.30 -10.71
CA GLN A 103 -29.58 -3.30 -9.27
C GLN A 103 -31.06 -3.37 -8.89
N PRO A 104 -31.43 -3.98 -7.74
CA PRO A 104 -32.84 -4.33 -7.47
C PRO A 104 -33.75 -3.16 -7.07
N SER A 105 -33.27 -1.92 -7.09
CA SER A 105 -33.94 -0.73 -6.53
C SER A 105 -33.73 0.56 -7.34
N SER A 106 -32.99 0.53 -8.46
CA SER A 106 -32.64 1.71 -9.25
C SER A 106 -32.71 1.47 -10.77
N LEU A 107 -32.52 2.54 -11.53
CA LEU A 107 -32.19 2.49 -12.96
C LEU A 107 -30.69 2.35 -13.20
N CYS A 108 -29.93 1.89 -12.20
CA CYS A 108 -28.48 1.77 -12.25
C CYS A 108 -28.03 0.31 -12.40
N TYR A 109 -26.83 0.19 -12.94
CA TYR A 109 -26.17 -1.05 -13.29
C TYR A 109 -24.78 -1.03 -12.67
N SER A 110 -24.27 -2.19 -12.30
CA SER A 110 -22.87 -2.36 -11.92
C SER A 110 -22.26 -3.48 -12.74
N PHE A 111 -20.93 -3.55 -12.80
CA PHE A 111 -20.27 -4.82 -13.10
C PHE A 111 -20.61 -5.82 -11.99
N THR A 112 -20.77 -7.10 -12.35
CA THR A 112 -21.10 -8.17 -11.37
C THR A 112 -20.01 -8.38 -10.32
N HIS A 113 -18.78 -7.94 -10.60
CA HIS A 113 -17.64 -7.94 -9.69
C HIS A 113 -16.65 -6.82 -10.08
N LEU A 114 -15.99 -6.19 -9.11
CA LEU A 114 -15.03 -5.11 -9.36
C LEU A 114 -13.91 -5.56 -10.31
N CYS A 115 -13.35 -6.75 -10.11
CA CYS A 115 -12.32 -7.29 -11.01
C CYS A 115 -12.77 -7.48 -12.48
N LEU A 116 -14.07 -7.55 -12.78
CA LEU A 116 -14.54 -7.51 -14.17
C LEU A 116 -14.42 -6.10 -14.73
N GLN A 117 -14.77 -5.08 -13.94
CA GLN A 117 -14.56 -3.68 -14.28
C GLN A 117 -13.07 -3.37 -14.48
N GLU A 118 -12.20 -3.86 -13.58
CA GLU A 118 -10.74 -3.70 -13.71
C GLU A 118 -10.18 -4.42 -14.96
N PHE A 119 -10.71 -5.59 -15.31
CA PHE A 119 -10.34 -6.32 -16.53
C PHE A 119 -10.80 -5.59 -17.80
N PHE A 120 -12.05 -5.13 -17.86
CA PHE A 120 -12.55 -4.34 -18.99
C PHE A 120 -11.86 -2.97 -19.10
N ALA A 121 -11.45 -2.37 -17.98
CA ALA A 121 -10.60 -1.17 -17.97
C ALA A 121 -9.21 -1.45 -18.56
N ALA A 122 -8.57 -2.57 -18.20
CA ALA A 122 -7.30 -3.00 -18.78
C ALA A 122 -7.41 -3.27 -20.29
N MET A 123 -8.50 -3.89 -20.74
CA MET A 123 -8.82 -4.02 -22.17
C MET A 123 -8.98 -2.65 -22.84
N SER A 124 -9.64 -1.69 -22.20
CA SER A 124 -9.82 -0.35 -22.76
C SER A 124 -8.49 0.35 -23.01
N CYS A 125 -7.53 0.21 -22.09
CA CYS A 125 -6.18 0.76 -22.26
C CYS A 125 -5.56 0.23 -23.57
N ILE A 126 -5.56 -1.09 -23.76
CA ILE A 126 -5.05 -1.74 -24.99
C ILE A 126 -5.77 -1.26 -26.25
N LEU A 127 -7.09 -1.08 -26.19
CA LEU A 127 -7.91 -0.71 -27.34
C LEU A 127 -7.78 0.76 -27.75
N CYS A 128 -7.43 1.65 -26.81
CA CYS A 128 -7.15 3.06 -27.11
C CYS A 128 -5.88 3.22 -27.97
N PHE A 129 -4.82 2.44 -27.72
CA PHE A 129 -3.55 2.55 -28.47
C PHE A 129 -3.67 2.30 -29.97
N ASN A 130 -4.71 1.61 -30.43
CA ASN A 130 -4.90 1.32 -31.85
C ASN A 130 -5.56 2.46 -32.65
N LYS A 131 -5.94 3.61 -32.04
CA LYS A 131 -6.79 4.61 -32.72
C LYS A 131 -6.06 5.70 -33.51
N ILE A 132 -4.98 6.31 -33.00
CA ILE A 132 -4.13 7.31 -33.69
C ILE A 132 -2.72 7.31 -33.06
N SER A 133 -1.73 7.82 -33.79
CA SER A 133 -0.30 7.80 -33.46
C SER A 133 0.11 8.46 -32.13
N GLY A 134 0.96 7.78 -31.35
CA GLY A 134 1.98 8.44 -30.53
C GLY A 134 2.12 7.96 -29.07
N HIS A 135 3.35 8.06 -28.54
CA HIS A 135 3.75 7.67 -27.19
C HIS A 135 3.02 8.43 -26.05
N THR A 136 2.37 9.55 -26.37
CA THR A 136 1.81 10.52 -25.42
C THR A 136 0.69 9.94 -24.53
N GLU A 137 -0.16 9.05 -25.07
CA GLU A 137 -1.32 8.54 -24.32
C GLU A 137 -0.98 7.37 -23.38
N PHE A 138 0.03 6.52 -23.67
CA PHE A 138 0.41 5.45 -22.73
C PHE A 138 0.97 6.04 -21.44
N TYR A 139 1.86 7.04 -21.58
CA TYR A 139 2.37 7.82 -20.47
C TYR A 139 1.23 8.48 -19.69
N SER A 140 0.22 9.05 -20.37
CA SER A 140 -0.97 9.62 -19.73
C SER A 140 -1.78 8.57 -18.94
N ILE A 141 -1.96 7.35 -19.47
CA ILE A 141 -2.65 6.25 -18.76
C ILE A 141 -1.84 5.82 -17.53
N VAL A 142 -0.53 5.61 -17.64
CA VAL A 142 0.32 5.27 -16.49
C VAL A 142 0.34 6.37 -15.44
N GLN A 143 0.47 7.64 -15.83
CA GLN A 143 0.42 8.77 -14.90
C GLN A 143 -0.95 8.91 -14.26
N THR A 144 -2.04 8.64 -14.99
CA THR A 144 -3.39 8.58 -14.43
C THR A 144 -3.50 7.45 -13.39
N LEU A 145 -3.00 6.25 -13.69
CA LEU A 145 -3.00 5.14 -12.74
C LEU A 145 -2.12 5.45 -11.51
N LYS A 146 -0.90 5.99 -11.68
CA LYS A 146 -0.03 6.47 -10.58
C LYS A 146 -0.71 7.56 -9.74
N LYS A 147 -1.45 8.49 -10.35
CA LYS A 147 -2.23 9.52 -9.62
C LYS A 147 -3.43 8.94 -8.85
N ARG A 148 -3.94 7.77 -9.23
CA ARG A 148 -5.17 7.15 -8.65
C ARG A 148 -4.90 6.06 -7.62
N TYR A 149 -3.86 5.24 -7.84
CA TYR A 149 -3.38 4.21 -6.91
C TYR A 149 -2.27 4.74 -5.98
N GLY A 150 -1.76 5.95 -6.23
CA GLY A 150 -0.69 6.59 -5.47
C GLY A 150 0.69 6.34 -6.08
N SER A 151 1.70 7.04 -5.56
CA SER A 151 3.12 6.91 -5.97
C SER A 151 3.79 5.60 -5.52
N HIS A 152 3.01 4.64 -5.03
CA HIS A 152 3.49 3.32 -4.59
C HIS A 152 3.45 2.35 -5.78
N ASP A 153 3.96 1.12 -5.59
CA ASP A 153 4.19 0.18 -6.69
C ASP A 153 2.94 -0.06 -7.55
N LEU A 154 3.00 0.42 -8.80
CA LEU A 154 1.92 0.32 -9.77
C LEU A 154 1.62 -1.14 -10.16
N PHE A 155 2.59 -2.05 -10.04
CA PHE A 155 2.40 -3.46 -10.38
C PHE A 155 1.51 -4.21 -9.37
N GLU A 156 1.22 -3.63 -8.20
CA GLU A 156 0.20 -4.18 -7.27
C GLU A 156 -1.25 -3.90 -7.74
N ALA A 157 -1.47 -2.94 -8.65
CA ALA A 157 -2.82 -2.63 -9.14
C ALA A 157 -3.41 -3.78 -9.99
N PRO A 158 -4.63 -4.28 -9.72
CA PRO A 158 -5.21 -5.39 -10.49
C PRO A 158 -5.35 -5.09 -11.99
N THR A 159 -5.65 -3.84 -12.35
CA THR A 159 -5.68 -3.38 -13.75
C THR A 159 -4.34 -3.60 -14.48
N MET A 160 -3.20 -3.43 -13.80
CA MET A 160 -1.88 -3.69 -14.37
C MET A 160 -1.65 -5.19 -14.57
N ARG A 161 -2.03 -6.03 -13.59
CA ARG A 161 -1.92 -7.49 -13.71
C ARG A 161 -2.76 -8.02 -14.88
N PHE A 162 -3.99 -7.52 -15.06
CA PHE A 162 -4.83 -7.84 -16.21
C PHE A 162 -4.23 -7.33 -17.54
N LEU A 163 -3.70 -6.11 -17.58
CA LEU A 163 -3.03 -5.54 -18.76
C LEU A 163 -1.89 -6.45 -19.24
N PHE A 164 -1.08 -6.97 -18.32
CA PHE A 164 0.00 -7.90 -18.64
C PHE A 164 -0.53 -9.25 -19.15
N GLY A 165 -1.50 -9.86 -18.48
CA GLY A 165 -2.13 -11.10 -18.95
C GLY A 165 -2.76 -10.98 -20.35
N LEU A 166 -3.36 -9.83 -20.65
CA LEU A 166 -3.92 -9.48 -21.96
C LEU A 166 -2.84 -9.29 -23.05
N LEU A 167 -1.65 -8.81 -22.69
CA LEU A 167 -0.53 -8.59 -23.61
C LEU A 167 0.37 -9.82 -23.82
N SER A 168 0.15 -10.90 -23.07
CA SER A 168 0.73 -12.22 -23.36
C SER A 168 0.49 -12.63 -24.82
N GLU A 169 1.36 -13.46 -25.39
CA GLU A 169 1.20 -13.96 -26.78
C GLU A 169 -0.13 -14.70 -26.97
N LYS A 170 -0.68 -15.31 -25.91
CA LYS A 170 -2.02 -15.91 -25.94
C LYS A 170 -3.11 -14.84 -25.81
N GLY A 171 -2.98 -13.88 -24.91
CA GLY A 171 -3.91 -12.75 -24.75
C GLY A 171 -4.07 -11.91 -26.02
N MET A 172 -2.96 -11.55 -26.65
CA MET A 172 -2.91 -10.79 -27.90
C MET A 172 -3.58 -11.52 -29.06
N ARG A 173 -3.27 -12.80 -29.29
CA ARG A 173 -3.94 -13.61 -30.33
C ARG A 173 -5.45 -13.68 -30.14
N LYS A 174 -5.92 -13.65 -28.88
CA LYS A 174 -7.33 -13.65 -28.53
C LYS A 174 -7.97 -12.29 -28.78
N LEU A 175 -7.35 -11.19 -28.33
CA LEU A 175 -7.81 -9.84 -28.59
C LEU A 175 -7.86 -9.51 -30.10
N GLN A 176 -6.88 -9.99 -30.88
CA GLN A 176 -6.89 -9.87 -32.35
C GLN A 176 -8.10 -10.57 -32.99
N LYS A 177 -8.49 -11.76 -32.48
CA LYS A 177 -9.72 -12.46 -32.91
C LYS A 177 -11.00 -11.75 -32.46
N ILE A 178 -10.99 -11.09 -31.29
CA ILE A 178 -12.16 -10.39 -30.74
C ILE A 178 -12.44 -9.07 -31.48
N PHE A 179 -11.39 -8.31 -31.77
CA PHE A 179 -11.50 -6.93 -32.23
C PHE A 179 -11.04 -6.68 -33.66
N ALA A 180 -10.77 -7.76 -34.42
CA ALA A 180 -10.29 -7.76 -35.81
C ALA A 180 -9.13 -6.79 -36.10
N CYS A 181 -8.39 -6.37 -35.07
CA CYS A 181 -7.48 -5.24 -35.12
C CYS A 181 -6.03 -5.70 -35.14
N ARG A 182 -5.20 -4.98 -35.91
CA ARG A 182 -3.75 -5.10 -35.83
C ARG A 182 -3.26 -4.44 -34.54
N LEU A 183 -3.37 -5.17 -33.44
CA LEU A 183 -2.73 -4.79 -32.19
C LEU A 183 -1.23 -4.60 -32.41
N SER A 184 -0.77 -3.40 -32.13
CA SER A 184 0.56 -2.92 -32.49
C SER A 184 1.65 -3.62 -31.64
N TRP A 185 2.73 -4.07 -32.28
CA TRP A 185 3.88 -4.67 -31.59
C TRP A 185 4.62 -3.62 -30.74
N GLU A 186 4.50 -2.35 -31.16
CA GLU A 186 4.96 -1.14 -30.49
C GLU A 186 4.38 -1.02 -29.07
N THR A 187 3.12 -1.44 -28.84
CA THR A 187 2.51 -1.42 -27.49
C THR A 187 3.22 -2.39 -26.55
N ARG A 188 3.55 -3.60 -27.03
CA ARG A 188 4.30 -4.61 -26.26
C ARG A 188 5.76 -4.17 -26.04
N LEU A 189 6.39 -3.53 -27.03
CA LEU A 189 7.72 -2.96 -26.87
C LEU A 189 7.76 -1.80 -25.87
N TYR A 190 6.80 -0.87 -25.94
CA TYR A 190 6.77 0.28 -25.03
C TYR A 190 6.57 -0.16 -23.58
N LEU A 191 5.72 -1.18 -23.35
CA LEU A 191 5.57 -1.77 -22.02
C LEU A 191 6.81 -2.53 -21.55
N ARG A 192 7.45 -3.32 -22.42
CA ARG A 192 8.76 -3.91 -22.13
C ARG A 192 9.79 -2.83 -21.74
N GLY A 193 9.84 -1.73 -22.50
CA GLY A 193 10.66 -0.54 -22.21
C GLY A 193 10.37 0.06 -20.85
N TYR A 194 9.10 0.40 -20.56
CA TYR A 194 8.67 0.93 -19.27
C TYR A 194 9.02 0.01 -18.09
N ILE A 195 8.88 -1.31 -18.23
CA ILE A 195 9.28 -2.28 -17.19
C ILE A 195 10.80 -2.29 -17.03
N LEU A 196 11.56 -2.25 -18.12
CA LEU A 196 13.02 -2.20 -18.07
C LEU A 196 13.52 -0.88 -17.44
N GLU A 197 12.91 0.25 -17.76
CA GLU A 197 13.18 1.56 -17.13
C GLU A 197 12.82 1.55 -15.63
N GLU A 198 11.61 1.10 -15.26
CA GLU A 198 11.19 1.02 -13.86
C GLU A 198 12.04 0.02 -13.05
N THR A 199 12.46 -1.11 -13.63
CA THR A 199 13.37 -2.07 -12.96
C THR A 199 14.83 -1.62 -12.91
N GLN A 200 15.24 -0.69 -13.78
CA GLN A 200 16.54 0.00 -13.68
C GLN A 200 16.53 1.12 -12.63
N HIS A 201 15.41 1.84 -12.48
CA HIS A 201 15.28 2.93 -11.51
C HIS A 201 14.93 2.44 -10.08
N HIS A 202 14.03 1.46 -9.95
CA HIS A 202 13.65 0.88 -8.67
C HIS A 202 14.50 -0.37 -8.36
N GLN A 203 15.44 -0.24 -7.42
CA GLN A 203 16.35 -1.32 -7.02
C GLN A 203 15.65 -2.51 -6.32
N SER A 204 14.32 -2.51 -6.16
CA SER A 204 13.54 -3.55 -5.46
C SER A 204 12.46 -4.15 -6.36
N TYR A 205 12.45 -5.47 -6.53
CA TYR A 205 11.35 -6.18 -7.22
C TYR A 205 10.21 -6.41 -6.23
N SER A 206 9.00 -5.96 -6.56
CA SER A 206 7.79 -6.20 -5.80
C SER A 206 7.13 -7.54 -6.11
N LEU A 207 6.18 -7.96 -5.27
CA LEU A 207 5.36 -9.15 -5.54
C LEU A 207 4.44 -8.88 -6.74
N GLY A 208 3.85 -7.69 -6.83
CA GLY A 208 3.04 -7.24 -7.96
C GLY A 208 3.76 -7.33 -9.30
N LEU A 209 5.06 -6.97 -9.36
CA LEU A 209 5.85 -7.13 -10.57
C LEU A 209 6.03 -8.61 -10.95
N LEU A 210 6.26 -9.49 -9.99
CA LEU A 210 6.33 -10.93 -10.28
C LEU A 210 4.97 -11.48 -10.75
N HIS A 211 3.84 -11.01 -10.19
CA HIS A 211 2.49 -11.34 -10.71
C HIS A 211 2.34 -10.89 -12.16
N CYS A 212 2.70 -9.64 -12.47
CA CYS A 212 2.68 -9.12 -13.84
C CYS A 212 3.56 -9.94 -14.81
N LEU A 213 4.79 -10.30 -14.42
CA LEU A 213 5.69 -11.16 -15.19
C LEU A 213 5.14 -12.58 -15.40
N TYR A 214 4.54 -13.15 -14.35
CA TYR A 214 3.87 -14.44 -14.42
C TYR A 214 2.67 -14.39 -15.38
N GLU A 215 1.85 -13.36 -15.31
CA GLU A 215 0.67 -13.20 -16.15
C GLU A 215 1.00 -13.08 -17.65
N MET A 216 2.13 -12.47 -18.02
CA MET A 216 2.57 -12.44 -19.43
C MET A 216 2.96 -13.81 -20.00
N GLN A 217 3.40 -14.76 -19.15
CA GLN A 217 3.92 -16.08 -19.55
C GLN A 217 5.05 -16.04 -20.63
N ASP A 218 5.65 -14.87 -20.87
CA ASP A 218 6.72 -14.62 -21.84
C ASP A 218 8.07 -14.99 -21.21
N LYS A 219 8.49 -16.24 -21.39
CA LYS A 219 9.70 -16.78 -20.75
C LYS A 219 10.96 -16.01 -21.12
N ASP A 220 11.05 -15.51 -22.34
CA ASP A 220 12.23 -14.77 -22.82
C ASP A 220 12.29 -13.41 -22.16
N PHE A 221 11.15 -12.71 -22.03
CA PHE A 221 11.09 -11.46 -21.26
C PHE A 221 11.28 -11.66 -19.76
N VAL A 222 10.73 -12.73 -19.19
CA VAL A 222 10.95 -13.05 -17.77
C VAL A 222 12.43 -13.35 -17.54
N ALA A 223 13.12 -14.05 -18.44
CA ALA A 223 14.56 -14.21 -18.37
C ALA A 223 15.30 -12.87 -18.52
N GLU A 224 14.92 -12.00 -19.46
CA GLU A 224 15.49 -10.66 -19.62
C GLU A 224 15.38 -9.82 -18.32
N VAL A 225 14.19 -9.73 -17.74
CA VAL A 225 13.95 -8.97 -16.49
C VAL A 225 14.60 -9.62 -15.26
N MET A 226 14.68 -10.95 -15.20
CA MET A 226 15.32 -11.70 -14.11
C MET A 226 16.84 -11.88 -14.27
N ASN A 227 17.41 -11.57 -15.45
CA ASN A 227 18.85 -11.44 -15.68
C ASN A 227 19.38 -10.10 -15.13
N ASN A 228 18.58 -9.03 -15.25
CA ASN A 228 18.83 -7.73 -14.61
C ASN A 228 18.82 -7.79 -13.06
N PHE A 229 18.65 -8.97 -12.48
CA PHE A 229 18.84 -9.24 -11.05
C PHE A 229 20.32 -9.14 -10.60
N GLN A 230 21.26 -8.76 -11.48
CA GLN A 230 22.67 -8.47 -11.14
C GLN A 230 23.04 -6.98 -11.12
N GLU A 231 23.75 -6.62 -10.07
CA GLU A 231 24.81 -5.60 -9.97
C GLU A 231 24.78 -4.43 -10.97
N THR A 232 24.12 -3.32 -10.60
CA THR A 232 24.52 -2.00 -11.10
C THR A 232 25.87 -1.66 -10.46
N ARG A 233 26.96 -1.71 -11.24
CA ARG A 233 28.26 -1.16 -10.81
C ARG A 233 28.20 0.36 -10.76
N VAL A 234 27.69 0.89 -9.67
CA VAL A 234 27.81 2.32 -9.36
C VAL A 234 29.26 2.59 -8.97
N HIS A 235 30.04 3.11 -9.92
CA HIS A 235 31.31 3.78 -9.64
C HIS A 235 31.02 5.13 -8.97
N THR A 236 30.61 5.13 -7.71
CA THR A 236 30.70 6.34 -6.86
C THR A 236 32.17 6.58 -6.50
N PRO A 237 32.67 7.82 -6.56
CA PRO A 237 33.93 8.20 -5.96
C PRO A 237 33.97 7.86 -4.47
N VAL A 238 35.18 7.70 -3.92
CA VAL A 238 35.39 7.37 -2.51
C VAL A 238 35.06 8.59 -1.65
N ASP A 239 33.87 8.59 -1.04
CA ASP A 239 33.61 9.36 0.18
C ASP A 239 33.76 8.45 1.40
N SER A 240 34.57 8.89 2.36
CA SER A 240 35.01 8.12 3.53
C SER A 240 33.96 8.04 4.65
N GLY A 241 32.81 7.43 4.35
CA GLY A 241 31.75 7.07 5.30
C GLY A 241 31.80 5.60 5.77
N HIS A 242 31.36 5.33 7.00
CA HIS A 242 31.53 4.06 7.71
C HIS A 242 30.90 2.82 7.01
N PRO A 243 31.63 1.69 6.84
CA PRO A 243 31.14 0.53 6.07
C PRO A 243 30.39 -0.50 6.95
N VAL A 244 29.13 -0.23 7.31
CA VAL A 244 28.32 -1.18 8.12
C VAL A 244 26.96 -1.57 7.51
N PHE A 245 26.36 -0.73 6.65
CA PHE A 245 25.03 -0.99 6.07
C PHE A 245 25.05 -1.12 4.54
N GLN A 246 25.70 -2.16 4.03
CA GLN A 246 25.55 -2.60 2.63
C GLN A 246 25.22 -4.09 2.55
N THR A 247 23.96 -4.42 2.83
CA THR A 247 23.37 -5.73 2.48
C THR A 247 22.29 -5.52 1.42
N GLY A 248 22.69 -5.60 0.14
CA GLY A 248 21.78 -5.55 -1.01
C GLY A 248 20.89 -6.80 -1.12
N VAL A 249 20.00 -6.97 -0.14
CA VAL A 249 19.12 -8.13 0.02
C VAL A 249 17.70 -7.70 -0.27
N LYS A 250 17.05 -8.36 -1.23
CA LYS A 250 15.64 -8.11 -1.57
C LYS A 250 14.77 -9.08 -0.76
N TYR A 251 13.81 -8.57 -0.01
CA TYR A 251 12.81 -9.39 0.69
C TYR A 251 11.45 -9.24 -0.01
N MET A 252 10.59 -10.24 0.19
CA MET A 252 9.28 -10.34 -0.42
C MET A 252 8.31 -11.00 0.56
N VAL A 253 7.05 -10.58 0.52
CA VAL A 253 5.97 -11.17 1.31
C VAL A 253 5.13 -12.05 0.38
N VAL A 254 4.73 -13.22 0.86
CA VAL A 254 3.97 -14.25 0.14
C VAL A 254 2.78 -14.61 1.03
N GLN A 255 1.56 -14.28 0.61
CA GLN A 255 0.36 -14.45 1.45
C GLN A 255 -0.45 -15.70 1.08
N THR A 256 -0.28 -16.20 -0.15
CA THR A 256 -1.08 -17.29 -0.73
C THR A 256 -0.21 -18.34 -1.45
N ASP A 257 -0.79 -19.52 -1.68
CA ASP A 257 -0.19 -20.55 -2.54
C ASP A 257 0.13 -20.01 -3.96
N VAL A 258 -0.72 -19.11 -4.49
CA VAL A 258 -0.54 -18.48 -5.80
C VAL A 258 0.70 -17.59 -5.81
N ASP A 259 0.91 -16.79 -4.76
CA ASP A 259 2.11 -15.95 -4.63
C ASP A 259 3.38 -16.81 -4.64
N LEU A 260 3.38 -17.98 -3.96
CA LEU A 260 4.53 -18.89 -3.97
C LEU A 260 4.74 -19.51 -5.36
N MET A 261 3.68 -19.87 -6.08
CA MET A 261 3.78 -20.35 -7.47
C MET A 261 4.35 -19.28 -8.41
N VAL A 262 3.90 -18.03 -8.28
CA VAL A 262 4.37 -16.87 -9.06
C VAL A 262 5.85 -16.61 -8.81
N VAL A 263 6.25 -16.52 -7.54
CA VAL A 263 7.64 -16.41 -7.11
C VAL A 263 8.50 -17.55 -7.65
N THR A 264 8.03 -18.80 -7.50
CA THR A 264 8.75 -20.00 -7.95
C THR A 264 8.97 -19.98 -9.47
N PHE A 265 7.96 -19.55 -10.23
CA PHE A 265 8.06 -19.41 -11.68
C PHE A 265 9.09 -18.36 -12.10
N CYS A 266 9.05 -17.15 -11.54
CA CYS A 266 9.97 -16.07 -11.90
C CYS A 266 11.42 -16.39 -11.49
N ILE A 267 11.62 -16.92 -10.28
CA ILE A 267 12.95 -17.24 -9.74
C ILE A 267 13.67 -18.33 -10.57
N LYS A 268 12.93 -19.23 -11.23
CA LYS A 268 13.50 -20.22 -12.16
C LYS A 268 14.38 -19.60 -13.24
N PHE A 269 14.08 -18.37 -13.66
CA PHE A 269 14.81 -17.63 -14.69
C PHE A 269 15.93 -16.73 -14.12
N CYS A 270 16.20 -16.78 -12.81
CA CYS A 270 17.27 -16.00 -12.19
C CYS A 270 18.57 -16.82 -12.10
N HIS A 271 19.49 -16.60 -13.04
CA HIS A 271 20.77 -17.32 -13.12
C HIS A 271 21.81 -16.91 -12.06
N HIS A 272 21.47 -15.95 -11.19
CA HIS A 272 22.44 -15.29 -10.30
C HIS A 272 22.11 -15.36 -8.81
N MET A 273 20.86 -15.70 -8.47
CA MET A 273 20.41 -15.91 -7.09
C MET A 273 21.10 -17.15 -6.49
N LYS A 274 21.85 -16.95 -5.39
CA LYS A 274 22.57 -18.03 -4.70
C LYS A 274 21.83 -18.55 -3.47
N ARG A 275 21.01 -17.70 -2.83
CA ARG A 275 20.19 -18.05 -1.65
C ARG A 275 18.73 -17.70 -1.84
N LEU A 276 17.86 -18.65 -1.49
CA LEU A 276 16.44 -18.44 -1.25
C LEU A 276 16.13 -18.74 0.21
N GLN A 277 15.43 -17.84 0.88
CA GLN A 277 15.02 -17.99 2.28
C GLN A 277 13.51 -17.85 2.40
N MET A 278 12.87 -18.69 3.20
CA MET A 278 11.46 -18.58 3.59
C MET A 278 11.40 -18.32 5.10
N ASN A 279 11.16 -17.06 5.46
CA ASN A 279 11.13 -16.57 6.81
C ASN A 279 9.71 -16.69 7.41
N ALA A 280 9.60 -17.42 8.52
CA ALA A 280 8.44 -17.39 9.41
C ALA A 280 8.85 -17.14 10.89
N GLY A 281 10.13 -16.83 11.15
CA GLY A 281 10.68 -16.65 12.49
C GLY A 281 12.01 -15.89 12.46
N GLY A 282 12.13 -14.87 13.31
CA GLY A 282 13.24 -13.91 13.23
C GLY A 282 14.59 -14.44 13.70
N GLN A 283 15.42 -14.91 12.77
CA GLN A 283 16.89 -14.82 12.89
C GLN A 283 17.49 -14.27 11.59
N GLN A 284 17.98 -13.03 11.61
CA GLN A 284 18.79 -12.52 10.51
C GLN A 284 20.21 -13.09 10.56
N ARG A 285 20.43 -14.23 9.90
CA ARG A 285 21.77 -14.71 9.56
C ARG A 285 22.49 -13.67 8.66
N LYS A 286 23.49 -12.99 9.22
CA LYS A 286 24.45 -12.14 8.48
C LYS A 286 25.41 -13.05 7.71
N ILE A 287 25.14 -13.29 6.43
CA ILE A 287 26.03 -14.06 5.54
C ILE A 287 26.09 -13.41 4.14
N SER A 288 27.31 -13.05 3.73
CA SER A 288 27.80 -12.81 2.36
C SER A 288 27.16 -11.70 1.50
N LYS A 289 27.97 -11.13 0.58
CA LYS A 289 27.56 -10.19 -0.49
C LYS A 289 26.90 -10.93 -1.68
N ALA A 290 26.00 -11.87 -1.41
CA ALA A 290 25.40 -12.73 -2.44
C ALA A 290 23.96 -12.31 -2.78
N HIS A 291 23.55 -12.49 -4.04
CA HIS A 291 22.15 -12.31 -4.48
C HIS A 291 21.22 -13.23 -3.67
N ARG A 292 20.44 -12.62 -2.76
CA ARG A 292 19.55 -13.28 -1.79
C ARG A 292 18.13 -12.76 -1.96
N ILE A 293 17.16 -13.69 -2.06
CA ILE A 293 15.73 -13.42 -1.94
C ILE A 293 15.23 -14.00 -0.61
N VAL A 294 14.47 -13.21 0.16
CA VAL A 294 13.82 -13.63 1.41
C VAL A 294 12.31 -13.54 1.26
N LEU A 295 11.64 -14.67 1.07
CA LEU A 295 10.18 -14.80 1.12
C LEU A 295 9.72 -14.80 2.59
N SER A 296 8.54 -14.26 2.88
CA SER A 296 7.97 -14.23 4.25
C SER A 296 6.46 -14.45 4.21
N ARG A 297 5.90 -15.22 5.14
CA ARG A 297 4.58 -15.84 4.95
C ARG A 297 3.70 -15.80 6.21
N TRP A 298 2.41 -15.51 6.01
CA TRP A 298 1.41 -15.37 7.07
C TRP A 298 0.50 -16.59 7.28
N THR A 299 0.26 -17.38 6.23
CA THR A 299 -0.63 -18.56 6.26
C THR A 299 0.15 -19.83 5.91
N PRO A 300 -0.22 -21.02 6.43
CA PRO A 300 0.38 -22.27 5.99
C PRO A 300 0.18 -22.52 4.48
N MET A 301 1.23 -22.93 3.76
CA MET A 301 1.15 -23.39 2.36
C MET A 301 0.63 -24.81 2.28
N THR A 302 -0.01 -25.14 1.15
CA THR A 302 -0.37 -26.52 0.84
C THR A 302 0.84 -27.35 0.38
N ASN A 303 0.72 -28.67 0.49
CA ASN A 303 1.76 -29.61 0.04
C ASN A 303 2.03 -29.52 -1.47
N ALA A 304 1.04 -29.10 -2.26
CA ALA A 304 1.20 -28.87 -3.69
C ALA A 304 2.17 -27.70 -3.99
N SER A 305 2.06 -26.59 -3.26
CA SER A 305 2.95 -25.44 -3.41
C SER A 305 4.39 -25.77 -3.01
N TRP A 306 4.56 -26.56 -1.94
CA TRP A 306 5.86 -27.11 -1.56
C TRP A 306 6.46 -28.01 -2.65
N GLN A 307 5.67 -28.91 -3.23
CA GLN A 307 6.11 -29.74 -4.36
C GLN A 307 6.55 -28.89 -5.55
N VAL A 308 5.80 -27.86 -5.92
CA VAL A 308 6.17 -26.93 -7.02
C VAL A 308 7.49 -26.21 -6.75
N LEU A 309 7.70 -25.71 -5.52
CA LEU A 309 8.97 -25.11 -5.09
C LEU A 309 10.13 -26.11 -5.20
N PHE A 310 9.98 -27.32 -4.64
CA PHE A 310 11.07 -28.30 -4.60
C PHE A 310 11.37 -28.91 -5.99
N SER A 311 10.38 -29.05 -6.86
CA SER A 311 10.60 -29.41 -8.27
C SER A 311 11.27 -28.30 -9.07
N MET A 312 11.14 -27.02 -8.69
CA MET A 312 11.89 -25.93 -9.33
C MET A 312 13.38 -25.97 -8.92
N ILE A 313 13.67 -26.24 -7.65
CA ILE A 313 15.04 -26.30 -7.10
C ILE A 313 15.92 -27.35 -7.80
N GLU A 314 15.31 -28.43 -8.30
CA GLU A 314 15.98 -29.46 -9.12
C GLU A 314 16.63 -28.90 -10.41
N PHE A 315 16.12 -27.79 -10.94
CA PHE A 315 16.57 -27.20 -12.21
C PHE A 315 17.26 -25.83 -12.08
N THR A 316 17.26 -25.19 -10.91
CA THR A 316 17.98 -23.92 -10.70
C THR A 316 19.46 -24.15 -10.40
N GLY A 317 20.27 -24.18 -11.45
CA GLY A 317 21.73 -24.32 -11.38
C GLY A 317 22.45 -23.30 -10.47
N SER A 318 21.87 -22.12 -10.29
CA SER A 318 22.41 -20.99 -9.52
C SER A 318 22.25 -21.12 -7.99
N LEU A 319 21.13 -21.70 -7.55
CA LEU A 319 20.75 -21.76 -6.14
C LEU A 319 21.59 -22.80 -5.39
N LYS A 320 22.30 -22.37 -4.33
CA LYS A 320 23.16 -23.22 -3.49
C LYS A 320 22.71 -23.28 -2.03
N GLU A 321 21.88 -22.35 -1.59
CA GLU A 321 21.55 -22.15 -0.18
C GLU A 321 20.02 -22.01 -0.03
N LEU A 322 19.39 -22.93 0.70
CA LEU A 322 17.95 -22.93 0.96
C LEU A 322 17.70 -22.83 2.46
N ASP A 323 16.94 -21.81 2.87
CA ASP A 323 16.50 -21.64 4.26
C ASP A 323 14.97 -21.78 4.30
N LEU A 324 14.43 -22.74 5.06
CA LEU A 324 12.99 -22.93 5.27
C LEU A 324 12.57 -22.67 6.73
N SER A 325 13.47 -22.10 7.54
CA SER A 325 13.34 -22.04 9.00
C SER A 325 12.04 -21.38 9.49
N GLY A 326 11.46 -21.94 10.55
CA GLY A 326 10.21 -21.50 11.16
C GLY A 326 8.94 -21.94 10.41
N ASN A 327 9.05 -22.67 9.29
CA ASN A 327 7.89 -23.13 8.54
C ASN A 327 7.56 -24.59 8.88
N PRO A 328 6.38 -24.91 9.42
CA PRO A 328 5.98 -26.29 9.65
C PRO A 328 5.91 -27.04 8.31
N LEU A 329 6.69 -28.12 8.19
CA LEU A 329 6.69 -29.01 7.03
C LEU A 329 5.89 -30.27 7.36
N SER A 330 4.90 -30.61 6.54
CA SER A 330 4.23 -31.91 6.64
C SER A 330 5.15 -33.04 6.15
N ASN A 331 4.89 -34.28 6.56
CA ASN A 331 5.61 -35.47 6.08
C ASN A 331 5.70 -35.48 4.54
N SER A 332 4.61 -35.16 3.84
CA SER A 332 4.56 -35.17 2.37
C SER A 332 5.36 -34.02 1.72
N ALA A 333 5.46 -32.88 2.39
CA ALA A 333 6.33 -31.77 1.96
C ALA A 333 7.80 -32.14 2.17
N LEU A 334 8.15 -32.71 3.33
CA LEU A 334 9.53 -33.17 3.61
C LEU A 334 9.95 -34.28 2.64
N GLN A 335 9.10 -35.29 2.40
CA GLN A 335 9.37 -36.35 1.42
C GLN A 335 9.65 -35.80 0.02
N SER A 336 8.97 -34.72 -0.37
CA SER A 336 9.25 -34.03 -1.62
C SER A 336 10.60 -33.30 -1.61
N LEU A 337 10.93 -32.61 -0.52
CA LEU A 337 12.26 -31.97 -0.35
C LEU A 337 13.38 -33.02 -0.38
N CYS A 338 13.24 -34.11 0.39
CA CYS A 338 14.20 -35.20 0.43
C CYS A 338 14.34 -35.91 -0.93
N ARG A 339 13.27 -36.02 -1.72
CA ARG A 339 13.36 -36.48 -3.12
C ARG A 339 14.24 -35.55 -3.95
N THR A 340 13.97 -34.24 -3.94
CA THR A 340 14.78 -33.24 -4.65
C THR A 340 16.25 -33.26 -4.23
N LEU A 341 16.56 -33.34 -2.93
CA LEU A 341 17.94 -33.33 -2.42
C LEU A 341 18.77 -34.58 -2.79
N ARG A 342 18.10 -35.68 -3.18
CA ARG A 342 18.74 -36.90 -3.72
C ARG A 342 18.89 -36.87 -5.24
N CYS A 343 18.25 -35.94 -5.96
CA CYS A 343 18.42 -35.82 -7.41
C CYS A 343 19.83 -35.32 -7.74
N PRO A 344 20.57 -35.95 -8.68
CA PRO A 344 21.94 -35.53 -9.03
C PRO A 344 22.07 -34.08 -9.53
N GLY A 345 21.00 -33.51 -10.09
CA GLY A 345 20.92 -32.10 -10.50
C GLY A 345 20.70 -31.10 -9.36
N CYS A 346 20.44 -31.56 -8.13
CA CYS A 346 20.28 -30.66 -6.99
C CYS A 346 21.64 -30.09 -6.57
N HIS A 347 21.72 -28.76 -6.47
CA HIS A 347 22.96 -28.05 -6.14
C HIS A 347 22.96 -27.38 -4.77
N ILE A 348 21.98 -27.69 -3.91
CA ILE A 348 21.90 -27.17 -2.55
C ILE A 348 23.07 -27.71 -1.72
N LYS A 349 23.94 -26.80 -1.29
CA LYS A 349 25.07 -27.04 -0.38
C LYS A 349 24.68 -26.82 1.08
N THR A 350 23.84 -25.82 1.33
CA THR A 350 23.42 -25.45 2.68
C THR A 350 21.90 -25.47 2.79
N LEU A 351 21.40 -26.22 3.77
CA LEU A 351 19.97 -26.35 4.06
C LEU A 351 19.70 -26.02 5.53
N TRP A 352 18.81 -25.05 5.77
CA TRP A 352 18.36 -24.71 7.12
C TRP A 352 16.89 -25.10 7.33
N LEU A 353 16.64 -25.96 8.32
CA LEU A 353 15.32 -26.46 8.73
C LEU A 353 15.05 -26.18 10.22
N LEU A 354 15.58 -25.07 10.75
CA LEU A 354 15.41 -24.64 12.14
C LEU A 354 13.91 -24.46 12.46
N ASN A 355 13.39 -25.09 13.51
CA ASN A 355 11.99 -24.97 13.92
C ASN A 355 10.97 -25.24 12.78
N CYS A 356 11.12 -26.37 12.09
CA CYS A 356 10.24 -26.80 11.01
C CYS A 356 9.19 -27.85 11.43
N GLY A 357 9.09 -28.14 12.74
CA GLY A 357 8.18 -29.15 13.29
C GLY A 357 8.61 -30.59 12.99
N LEU A 358 9.90 -30.82 12.74
CA LEU A 358 10.43 -32.15 12.45
C LEU A 358 10.48 -33.00 13.73
N THR A 359 10.42 -34.31 13.55
CA THR A 359 10.37 -35.31 14.62
C THR A 359 11.13 -36.58 14.23
N SER A 360 11.34 -37.52 15.15
CA SER A 360 12.02 -38.81 14.88
C SER A 360 11.56 -39.52 13.60
N ARG A 361 10.25 -39.51 13.30
CA ARG A 361 9.65 -40.10 12.08
C ARG A 361 10.18 -39.52 10.77
N HIS A 362 10.74 -38.31 10.81
CA HIS A 362 11.29 -37.60 9.67
C HIS A 362 12.78 -37.90 9.45
N CYS A 363 13.44 -38.52 10.43
CA CYS A 363 14.88 -38.80 10.37
C CYS A 363 15.24 -39.91 9.39
N GLU A 364 14.35 -40.88 9.11
CA GLU A 364 14.57 -41.89 8.06
C GLU A 364 14.70 -41.24 6.67
N ASP A 365 13.78 -40.32 6.34
CA ASP A 365 13.80 -39.56 5.08
C ASP A 365 15.08 -38.70 4.97
N LEU A 366 15.47 -38.00 6.04
CA LEU A 366 16.72 -37.23 6.07
C LEU A 366 17.97 -38.12 5.97
N THR A 367 17.98 -39.27 6.63
CA THR A 367 19.08 -40.26 6.56
C THR A 367 19.28 -40.76 5.15
N SER A 368 18.19 -40.96 4.38
CA SER A 368 18.31 -41.31 2.96
C SER A 368 18.90 -40.18 2.10
N VAL A 369 18.73 -38.91 2.49
CA VAL A 369 19.40 -37.77 1.84
C VAL A 369 20.89 -37.78 2.16
N LEU A 370 21.27 -37.99 3.41
CA LEU A 370 22.68 -38.05 3.84
C LEU A 370 23.46 -39.15 3.10
N LYS A 371 22.81 -40.29 2.82
CA LYS A 371 23.40 -41.44 2.10
C LYS A 371 23.49 -41.26 0.57
N ALA A 372 22.83 -40.25 -0.02
CA ALA A 372 22.68 -40.13 -1.48
C ALA A 372 22.86 -38.73 -2.09
N SER A 373 22.88 -37.66 -1.29
CA SER A 373 23.02 -36.30 -1.81
C SER A 373 24.43 -36.05 -2.36
N SER A 374 24.52 -35.52 -3.58
CA SER A 374 25.78 -35.26 -4.26
C SER A 374 26.44 -33.92 -3.87
N SER A 375 25.69 -33.04 -3.19
CA SER A 375 26.00 -31.61 -3.06
C SER A 375 25.86 -31.01 -1.67
N LEU A 376 25.05 -31.59 -0.78
CA LEU A 376 24.78 -31.06 0.56
C LEU A 376 26.03 -31.17 1.48
N THR A 377 26.48 -30.03 2.00
CA THR A 377 27.64 -29.91 2.90
C THR A 377 27.30 -29.35 4.28
N GLU A 378 26.18 -28.63 4.42
CA GLU A 378 25.75 -28.00 5.67
C GLU A 378 24.26 -28.22 5.91
N LEU A 379 23.89 -28.70 7.11
CA LEU A 379 22.52 -28.98 7.50
C LEU A 379 22.25 -28.48 8.92
N ASP A 380 21.12 -27.79 9.10
CA ASP A 380 20.66 -27.29 10.40
C ASP A 380 19.27 -27.84 10.71
N LEU A 381 19.18 -28.53 11.84
CA LEU A 381 17.97 -29.17 12.37
C LEU A 381 17.61 -28.67 13.78
N GLN A 382 18.22 -27.57 14.24
CA GLN A 382 17.95 -27.01 15.58
C GLN A 382 16.46 -26.66 15.79
N LEU A 383 16.02 -26.59 17.04
CA LEU A 383 14.64 -26.33 17.45
C LEU A 383 13.60 -27.30 16.86
N ASN A 384 13.97 -28.57 16.64
CA ASN A 384 13.05 -29.65 16.23
C ASN A 384 13.08 -30.81 17.25
N ASP A 385 11.94 -31.49 17.43
CA ASP A 385 11.77 -32.57 18.42
C ASP A 385 12.17 -33.95 17.85
N LEU A 386 13.43 -34.07 17.42
CA LEU A 386 13.94 -35.30 16.80
C LEU A 386 14.06 -36.46 17.79
N GLY A 387 14.36 -36.15 19.06
CA GLY A 387 14.64 -37.11 20.13
C GLY A 387 15.85 -38.03 19.85
N ASP A 388 16.24 -38.79 20.88
CA ASP A 388 17.34 -39.76 20.81
C ASP A 388 17.26 -40.69 19.58
N HIS A 389 16.08 -41.25 19.32
CA HIS A 389 15.89 -42.18 18.20
C HIS A 389 16.12 -41.52 16.84
N GLY A 390 15.63 -40.29 16.65
CA GLY A 390 15.85 -39.55 15.41
C GLY A 390 17.31 -39.22 15.18
N VAL A 391 18.04 -38.82 16.23
CA VAL A 391 19.48 -38.52 16.14
C VAL A 391 20.29 -39.79 15.83
N ARG A 392 19.98 -40.94 16.44
CA ARG A 392 20.66 -42.21 16.10
C ARG A 392 20.51 -42.59 14.62
N LEU A 393 19.31 -42.44 14.04
CA LEU A 393 19.08 -42.67 12.62
C LEU A 393 19.96 -41.76 11.74
N LEU A 394 20.08 -40.48 12.11
CA LEU A 394 20.96 -39.54 11.39
C LEU A 394 22.44 -39.96 11.49
N CYS A 395 22.91 -40.46 12.64
CA CYS A 395 24.26 -41.01 12.81
C CYS A 395 24.56 -42.17 11.83
N GLU A 396 23.59 -43.04 11.52
CA GLU A 396 23.75 -44.06 10.47
C GLU A 396 23.88 -43.45 9.06
N GLY A 397 23.31 -42.27 8.84
CA GLY A 397 23.48 -41.49 7.61
C GLY A 397 24.89 -40.95 7.46
N PHE A 398 25.44 -40.38 8.54
CA PHE A 398 26.78 -39.79 8.55
C PHE A 398 27.91 -40.80 8.46
N ARG A 399 27.73 -42.03 8.98
CA ARG A 399 28.69 -43.13 8.80
C ARG A 399 28.78 -43.68 7.37
N ASN A 400 27.92 -43.22 6.46
CA ASN A 400 27.99 -43.63 5.06
C ASN A 400 29.15 -42.90 4.34
N PRO A 401 30.10 -43.60 3.69
CA PRO A 401 31.23 -42.98 3.00
C PRO A 401 30.86 -42.02 1.86
N ALA A 402 29.63 -42.08 1.34
CA ALA A 402 29.13 -41.15 0.33
C ALA A 402 28.62 -39.82 0.92
N CYS A 403 28.48 -39.71 2.25
CA CYS A 403 28.00 -38.50 2.90
C CYS A 403 29.03 -37.37 2.77
N LYS A 404 28.58 -36.21 2.26
CA LYS A 404 29.43 -35.02 2.07
C LYS A 404 29.20 -33.92 3.11
N LEU A 405 28.38 -34.19 4.13
CA LEU A 405 28.09 -33.22 5.17
C LEU A 405 29.36 -32.93 5.99
N ARG A 406 29.61 -31.65 6.23
CA ARG A 406 30.74 -31.12 7.01
C ARG A 406 30.29 -30.32 8.23
N ILE A 407 29.08 -29.74 8.20
CA ILE A 407 28.53 -29.00 9.32
C ILE A 407 27.12 -29.51 9.59
N LEU A 408 26.91 -29.99 10.81
CA LEU A 408 25.59 -30.34 11.35
C LEU A 408 25.29 -29.44 12.54
N LEU A 409 24.18 -28.70 12.48
CA LEU A 409 23.66 -27.95 13.62
C LEU A 409 22.46 -28.70 14.22
N LEU A 410 22.55 -29.01 15.52
CA LEU A 410 21.49 -29.70 16.27
C LEU A 410 21.49 -29.29 17.74
N ASP A 411 20.33 -29.38 18.38
CA ASP A 411 20.22 -29.09 19.80
C ASP A 411 20.67 -30.30 20.61
N GLN A 412 21.77 -30.13 21.36
CA GLN A 412 22.38 -31.18 22.17
C GLN A 412 21.80 -31.26 23.58
N ALA A 413 21.22 -30.17 24.09
CA ALA A 413 20.66 -30.09 25.44
C ALA A 413 19.55 -31.10 25.79
N PRO A 414 18.67 -31.55 24.85
CA PRO A 414 17.61 -32.53 25.16
C PRO A 414 18.02 -34.00 24.93
N LEU A 415 19.28 -34.30 24.59
CA LEU A 415 19.73 -35.66 24.25
C LEU A 415 20.32 -36.41 25.45
N SER A 416 20.20 -37.74 25.47
CA SER A 416 20.84 -38.54 26.51
C SER A 416 22.36 -38.64 26.35
N ASP A 417 23.07 -38.89 27.46
CA ASP A 417 24.53 -39.13 27.48
C ASP A 417 24.97 -40.21 26.48
N GLN A 418 24.13 -41.23 26.26
CA GLN A 418 24.40 -42.29 25.31
C GLN A 418 24.45 -41.75 23.86
N VAL A 419 23.49 -40.92 23.47
CA VAL A 419 23.47 -40.29 22.14
C VAL A 419 24.60 -39.26 22.01
N MET A 420 24.91 -38.53 23.09
CA MET A 420 26.05 -37.60 23.12
C MET A 420 27.40 -38.32 22.95
N MET A 421 27.57 -39.53 23.50
CA MET A 421 28.74 -40.37 23.22
C MET A 421 28.77 -40.86 21.76
N GLU A 422 27.64 -41.25 21.18
CA GLU A 422 27.56 -41.63 19.77
C GLU A 422 27.91 -40.48 18.81
N LEU A 423 27.51 -39.25 19.13
CA LEU A 423 27.88 -38.05 18.36
C LEU A 423 29.39 -37.73 18.46
N ARG A 424 29.99 -37.84 19.65
CA ARG A 424 31.45 -37.66 19.81
C ARG A 424 32.26 -38.74 19.10
N ALA A 425 31.78 -39.98 19.12
CA ALA A 425 32.39 -41.07 18.34
C ALA A 425 32.33 -40.77 16.83
N LEU A 426 31.22 -40.23 16.35
CA LEU A 426 31.04 -39.83 14.94
C LEU A 426 32.00 -38.70 14.52
N GLU A 427 32.24 -37.70 15.36
CA GLU A 427 33.26 -36.65 15.10
C GLU A 427 34.69 -37.21 15.12
N ALA A 428 34.98 -38.20 15.97
CA ALA A 428 36.26 -38.89 15.98
C ALA A 428 36.46 -39.80 14.75
N GLU A 429 35.39 -40.45 14.28
CA GLU A 429 35.36 -41.25 13.04
C GLU A 429 35.51 -40.36 11.79
N ASN A 430 35.00 -39.12 11.82
CA ASN A 430 35.08 -38.17 10.70
C ASN A 430 35.52 -36.76 11.16
N PRO A 431 36.84 -36.48 11.22
CA PRO A 431 37.37 -35.17 11.62
C PRO A 431 37.04 -33.99 10.71
N GLN A 432 36.35 -34.19 9.58
CA GLN A 432 35.83 -33.12 8.71
C GLN A 432 34.36 -32.77 9.00
N LEU A 433 33.70 -33.52 9.88
CA LEU A 433 32.34 -33.24 10.35
C LEU A 433 32.42 -32.46 11.66
N LEU A 434 31.84 -31.26 11.67
CA LEU A 434 31.64 -30.42 12.83
C LEU A 434 30.18 -30.53 13.30
N ILE A 435 29.96 -30.97 14.53
CA ILE A 435 28.65 -31.04 15.16
C ILE A 435 28.55 -29.95 16.23
N SER A 436 27.68 -28.96 16.03
CA SER A 436 27.58 -27.81 16.94
C SER A 436 26.14 -27.44 17.29
N SER A 437 25.97 -26.95 18.52
CA SER A 437 24.76 -26.26 18.99
C SER A 437 24.86 -24.73 18.86
N ILE A 438 26.05 -24.20 18.50
CA ILE A 438 26.34 -22.76 18.38
C ILE A 438 26.98 -22.46 17.02
N TRP A 439 26.41 -21.52 16.26
CA TRP A 439 26.95 -21.12 14.96
C TRP A 439 28.10 -20.11 15.10
N ASN A 440 29.32 -20.49 14.71
CA ASN A 440 30.50 -19.61 14.68
C ASN A 440 31.17 -19.62 13.29
N PRO A 441 31.12 -18.52 12.51
CA PRO A 441 31.59 -18.49 11.12
C PRO A 441 33.11 -18.27 10.93
N ARG A 442 33.95 -18.44 11.96
CA ARG A 442 35.39 -18.08 11.91
C ARG A 442 36.41 -19.22 12.06
N VAL A 443 36.02 -20.50 12.01
CA VAL A 443 36.98 -21.61 12.07
C VAL A 443 36.95 -22.46 10.79
N MET A 444 37.65 -21.99 9.76
CA MET A 444 38.21 -22.84 8.71
C MET A 444 39.54 -22.28 8.18
N ASP A 445 40.54 -22.31 9.07
CA ASP A 445 41.92 -22.60 8.70
C ASP A 445 42.39 -23.69 9.69
N PRO A 446 42.70 -24.92 9.24
CA PRO A 446 43.19 -25.98 10.12
C PRO A 446 44.58 -25.72 10.74
N THR A 447 45.22 -24.59 10.43
CA THR A 447 46.62 -24.30 10.77
C THR A 447 46.85 -22.96 11.48
N LYS A 448 46.33 -22.81 12.71
CA LYS A 448 46.95 -21.97 13.76
C LYS A 448 46.49 -22.32 15.18
N LYS A 449 47.43 -22.27 16.14
CA LYS A 449 47.19 -22.49 17.58
C LYS A 449 46.59 -21.24 18.23
N LEU A 450 46.06 -21.44 19.45
CA LEU A 450 45.63 -20.37 20.35
C LEU A 450 46.75 -19.35 20.60
N ASP A 451 46.36 -18.11 20.88
CA ASP A 451 46.63 -17.44 22.15
C ASP A 451 45.47 -16.46 22.42
N GLY A 452 45.20 -16.13 23.69
CA GLY A 452 44.03 -15.34 24.09
C GLY A 452 44.36 -13.89 24.47
N GLU A 453 43.35 -13.03 24.52
CA GLU A 453 43.28 -11.86 25.42
C GLU A 453 41.88 -11.21 25.37
N GLU A 454 41.53 -10.49 26.44
CA GLU A 454 40.27 -9.76 26.59
C GLU A 454 40.24 -8.46 25.76
N MET A 455 39.05 -7.91 25.51
CA MET A 455 38.95 -6.56 24.96
C MET A 455 37.77 -5.79 25.58
N GLY A 456 38.10 -4.82 26.43
CA GLY A 456 37.20 -3.75 26.87
C GLY A 456 37.50 -2.46 26.11
N ASP A 457 36.53 -1.53 26.16
CA ASP A 457 36.55 -0.13 25.70
C ASP A 457 37.03 0.19 24.27
N TYR A 458 36.19 0.94 23.54
CA TYR A 458 36.56 2.17 22.83
C TYR A 458 35.30 2.79 22.20
N LEU A 459 34.61 3.67 22.93
CA LEU A 459 33.61 4.57 22.34
C LEU A 459 33.61 5.95 23.00
N THR A 460 34.58 6.79 22.62
CA THR A 460 34.52 8.24 22.81
C THR A 460 35.19 8.96 21.66
N SER A 461 34.40 9.58 20.77
CA SER A 461 34.53 11.02 20.45
C SER A 461 33.50 11.46 19.39
N PHE A 462 33.18 12.76 19.43
CA PHE A 462 32.47 13.61 18.46
C PHE A 462 30.98 13.90 18.69
N LYS A 463 30.73 14.68 19.74
CA LYS A 463 29.77 15.80 19.69
C LYS A 463 30.53 17.13 19.74
N GLN A 464 30.40 17.96 18.70
CA GLN A 464 30.16 19.42 18.76
C GLN A 464 30.36 20.08 17.40
N GLN A 465 29.35 20.82 16.91
CA GLN A 465 29.50 22.26 16.65
C GLN A 465 28.15 22.98 16.40
N ARG A 466 27.89 23.96 17.28
CA ARG A 466 27.17 25.24 17.09
C ARG A 466 25.64 25.31 16.89
N LEU A 467 25.15 26.53 17.16
CA LEU A 467 23.81 26.98 17.56
C LEU A 467 23.59 28.43 17.08
N GLN A 468 22.35 28.95 17.20
CA GLN A 468 21.90 30.35 17.10
C GLN A 468 21.71 30.91 15.66
N LEU A 469 20.76 31.82 15.34
CA LEU A 469 19.68 32.51 16.09
C LEU A 469 18.29 32.10 15.47
N GLY A 470 17.08 32.56 15.89
CA GLY A 470 16.62 33.59 16.85
C GLY A 470 15.08 33.54 17.05
N HIS A 471 14.42 34.65 17.42
CA HIS A 471 12.98 34.73 17.75
C HIS A 471 12.19 35.85 17.06
N LYS A 472 10.88 35.62 16.84
CA LYS A 472 9.77 36.49 17.31
C LYS A 472 8.41 35.76 17.26
N HIS A 473 7.59 35.91 18.30
CA HIS A 473 6.23 35.34 18.43
C HIS A 473 5.14 36.39 18.16
N THR A 474 3.96 35.95 17.68
CA THR A 474 2.65 36.24 18.31
C THR A 474 1.56 35.27 17.83
N GLU A 475 0.96 34.57 18.81
CA GLU A 475 -0.30 33.82 18.92
C GLU A 475 -1.20 33.51 17.69
N PRO A 476 -1.57 32.22 17.50
CA PRO A 476 -2.80 31.76 16.85
C PRO A 476 -3.88 31.26 17.83
N LEU A 477 -5.15 31.45 17.45
CA LEU A 477 -6.32 30.82 18.07
C LEU A 477 -6.31 29.29 17.86
N GLY A 478 -6.82 28.55 18.84
CA GLY A 478 -6.73 27.09 18.89
C GLY A 478 -7.51 26.33 17.80
N THR A 479 -7.03 25.13 17.49
CA THR A 479 -7.60 24.21 16.49
C THR A 479 -7.99 22.87 17.14
N GLU A 480 -8.81 22.05 16.47
CA GLU A 480 -9.36 20.80 17.05
C GLU A 480 -8.30 19.73 17.40
N ASP A 481 -7.02 19.94 17.06
CA ASP A 481 -5.89 19.08 17.39
C ASP A 481 -5.19 19.45 18.74
N ASP A 482 -5.60 20.52 19.42
CA ASP A 482 -4.88 21.05 20.57
C ASP A 482 -4.88 20.17 21.84
N PHE A 483 -3.79 20.27 22.60
CA PHE A 483 -3.63 19.60 23.89
C PHE A 483 -4.32 20.40 25.00
N TRP A 484 -5.03 19.71 25.89
CA TRP A 484 -5.69 20.30 27.05
C TRP A 484 -4.91 19.98 28.32
N GLY A 485 -4.52 21.02 29.06
CA GLY A 485 -3.74 20.90 30.28
C GLY A 485 -4.32 21.66 31.49
N PRO A 486 -3.57 21.76 32.60
CA PRO A 486 -4.05 22.36 33.85
C PRO A 486 -4.45 23.84 33.73
N THR A 487 -3.91 24.52 32.72
CA THR A 487 -4.12 25.95 32.45
C THR A 487 -5.05 26.21 31.26
N GLY A 488 -5.71 25.19 30.71
CA GLY A 488 -6.57 25.28 29.52
C GLY A 488 -5.93 24.67 28.26
N PRO A 489 -6.42 25.04 27.05
CA PRO A 489 -5.88 24.54 25.79
C PRO A 489 -4.48 25.11 25.53
N VAL A 490 -3.64 24.30 24.92
CA VAL A 490 -2.26 24.59 24.53
C VAL A 490 -2.16 24.57 23.02
N VAL A 491 -1.76 25.69 22.44
CA VAL A 491 -1.67 25.86 20.99
C VAL A 491 -0.62 24.92 20.40
N THR A 492 -1.03 24.22 19.35
CA THR A 492 -0.19 23.32 18.56
C THR A 492 0.31 24.03 17.31
N GLU A 493 1.63 24.16 17.17
CA GLU A 493 2.27 24.71 15.97
C GLU A 493 2.47 23.60 14.92
N VAL A 494 2.09 23.85 13.67
CA VAL A 494 2.39 22.93 12.55
C VAL A 494 3.79 23.25 12.01
N VAL A 495 4.75 22.36 12.27
CA VAL A 495 6.16 22.55 11.88
C VAL A 495 6.40 22.09 10.43
N ASP A 496 5.80 20.96 10.05
CA ASP A 496 5.88 20.42 8.69
C ASP A 496 4.56 19.69 8.38
N ARG A 497 3.77 20.27 7.46
CA ARG A 497 2.45 19.75 7.10
C ARG A 497 2.52 18.50 6.22
N GLU A 498 3.59 18.33 5.43
CA GLU A 498 3.77 17.14 4.59
C GLU A 498 4.22 15.93 5.41
N ARG A 499 5.04 16.16 6.44
CA ARG A 499 5.51 15.13 7.38
C ARG A 499 4.58 14.91 8.58
N ASN A 500 3.46 15.64 8.65
CA ASN A 500 2.55 15.63 9.80
C ASN A 500 3.31 15.82 11.12
N LEU A 501 4.21 16.82 11.16
CA LEU A 501 5.03 17.16 12.32
C LEU A 501 4.50 18.42 13.01
N TYR A 502 4.22 18.28 14.30
CA TYR A 502 3.65 19.29 15.16
C TYR A 502 4.61 19.61 16.31
N ARG A 503 4.51 20.82 16.88
CA ARG A 503 5.23 21.24 18.07
C ARG A 503 4.23 21.81 19.08
N VAL A 504 4.34 21.35 20.32
CA VAL A 504 3.48 21.77 21.43
C VAL A 504 4.35 22.29 22.56
N GLN A 505 4.04 23.48 23.08
CA GLN A 505 4.75 24.09 24.20
C GLN A 505 3.94 23.89 25.50
N PHE A 506 4.35 22.96 26.36
CA PHE A 506 3.72 22.77 27.67
C PHE A 506 4.33 23.77 28.67
N PRO A 507 3.56 24.76 29.17
CA PRO A 507 4.12 25.88 29.93
C PRO A 507 4.36 25.60 31.42
N VAL A 508 3.71 24.60 32.01
CA VAL A 508 3.79 24.29 33.44
C VAL A 508 3.87 22.76 33.68
N PRO A 509 4.34 22.30 34.86
CA PRO A 509 4.22 20.90 35.26
C PRO A 509 2.76 20.45 35.30
N GLY A 510 2.46 19.24 34.84
CA GLY A 510 1.11 18.68 34.88
C GLY A 510 0.82 17.66 33.77
N SER A 511 -0.44 17.26 33.68
CA SER A 511 -0.95 16.32 32.67
C SER A 511 -1.62 17.06 31.52
N TYR A 512 -1.24 16.72 30.28
CA TYR A 512 -1.73 17.33 29.04
C TYR A 512 -2.26 16.24 28.11
N HIS A 513 -3.52 16.33 27.68
CA HIS A 513 -4.20 15.32 26.87
C HIS A 513 -4.75 15.92 25.56
N CYS A 514 -4.49 15.26 24.43
CA CYS A 514 -5.07 15.61 23.12
C CYS A 514 -6.23 14.65 22.78
N PRO A 515 -7.50 15.11 22.81
CA PRO A 515 -8.65 14.23 22.55
C PRO A 515 -8.68 13.62 21.14
N ASN A 516 -8.14 14.29 20.13
CA ASN A 516 -8.18 13.80 18.75
C ASN A 516 -7.20 12.64 18.51
N THR A 517 -6.01 12.72 19.09
CA THR A 517 -4.95 11.69 18.96
C THR A 517 -5.00 10.62 20.05
N GLY A 518 -5.54 10.94 21.23
CA GLY A 518 -5.47 10.10 22.42
C GLY A 518 -4.12 10.13 23.14
N LEU A 519 -3.16 10.97 22.73
CA LEU A 519 -1.92 11.13 23.50
C LEU A 519 -2.17 11.89 24.81
N CYS A 520 -1.55 11.42 25.90
CA CYS A 520 -1.41 12.20 27.12
C CYS A 520 0.05 12.21 27.61
N PHE A 521 0.54 13.39 27.98
CA PHE A 521 1.87 13.61 28.54
C PHE A 521 1.77 14.11 29.97
N VAL A 522 2.59 13.57 30.86
CA VAL A 522 2.80 14.11 32.22
C VAL A 522 4.19 14.74 32.24
N VAL A 523 4.24 16.07 32.35
CA VAL A 523 5.51 16.84 32.31
C VAL A 523 5.87 17.37 33.70
N THR A 524 7.16 17.40 34.01
CA THR A 524 7.71 17.81 35.31
C THR A 524 8.08 19.29 35.37
N ARG A 525 8.18 19.95 34.22
CA ARG A 525 8.61 21.33 34.00
C ARG A 525 8.11 21.81 32.64
N ALA A 526 8.22 23.12 32.39
CA ALA A 526 7.94 23.69 31.08
C ALA A 526 8.83 23.02 30.01
N VAL A 527 8.24 22.60 28.88
CA VAL A 527 8.96 21.86 27.82
C VAL A 527 8.26 22.02 26.47
N SER A 528 9.04 22.08 25.40
CA SER A 528 8.53 21.92 24.03
C SER A 528 8.67 20.47 23.58
N ILE A 529 7.60 19.89 23.02
CA ILE A 529 7.58 18.53 22.48
C ILE A 529 7.23 18.59 21.00
N ASP A 530 8.07 17.97 20.16
CA ASP A 530 7.75 17.72 18.75
C ASP A 530 7.07 16.35 18.63
N ILE A 531 5.96 16.30 17.89
CA ILE A 531 5.13 15.10 17.70
C ILE A 531 4.90 14.93 16.19
N GLY A 532 5.56 13.94 15.59
CA GLY A 532 5.33 13.51 14.22
C GLY A 532 4.52 12.22 14.15
N PHE A 533 3.85 11.98 13.03
CA PHE A 533 3.22 10.69 12.75
C PHE A 533 4.09 9.86 11.78
N CYS A 534 4.25 8.56 12.07
CA CYS A 534 5.01 7.64 11.24
C CYS A 534 4.12 6.49 10.75
N THR A 535 4.49 5.87 9.63
CA THR A 535 3.79 4.68 9.13
C THR A 535 4.45 3.41 9.65
N TRP A 536 3.66 2.50 10.23
CA TRP A 536 4.17 1.21 10.68
C TRP A 536 4.79 0.40 9.55
N THR A 537 4.35 0.52 8.29
CA THR A 537 4.95 -0.16 7.13
C THR A 537 6.45 0.10 6.99
N GLN A 538 6.92 1.35 7.12
CA GLN A 538 8.35 1.70 7.01
C GLN A 538 9.25 1.01 8.06
N HIS A 539 8.65 0.52 9.14
CA HIS A 539 9.28 0.07 10.37
C HIS A 539 9.06 -1.43 10.66
N LEU A 540 7.85 -1.96 10.43
CA LEU A 540 7.50 -3.38 10.61
C LEU A 540 8.19 -4.31 9.61
N GLU A 541 8.41 -3.85 8.38
CA GLU A 541 9.05 -4.67 7.36
C GLU A 541 10.52 -4.97 7.66
N LYS A 542 11.15 -4.10 8.45
CA LYS A 542 12.56 -4.20 8.84
C LYS A 542 12.75 -5.02 10.13
N THR A 543 11.68 -5.52 10.76
CA THR A 543 11.73 -5.87 12.19
C THR A 543 10.98 -7.15 12.60
N PRO A 544 11.41 -7.83 13.70
CA PRO A 544 10.84 -9.11 14.13
C PRO A 544 9.44 -9.03 14.74
N LEU A 545 8.91 -7.82 15.00
CA LEU A 545 7.57 -7.61 15.55
C LEU A 545 6.47 -8.25 14.69
N LYS A 546 6.59 -8.16 13.36
CA LYS A 546 5.53 -8.52 12.39
C LYS A 546 4.94 -9.94 12.57
N HIS A 547 5.75 -10.89 13.04
CA HIS A 547 5.37 -12.31 13.20
C HIS A 547 5.01 -12.68 14.65
N THR A 548 5.22 -11.77 15.60
CA THR A 548 5.05 -12.02 17.04
C THR A 548 4.01 -11.10 17.68
N HIS A 549 3.71 -9.96 17.06
CA HIS A 549 2.79 -8.96 17.56
C HIS A 549 1.95 -8.35 16.42
N ILE A 550 0.73 -7.95 16.74
CA ILE A 550 -0.17 -7.15 15.90
C ILE A 550 -0.02 -5.67 16.30
N VAL A 551 -0.14 -4.76 15.32
CA VAL A 551 -0.23 -3.32 15.61
C VAL A 551 -1.47 -3.07 16.44
N ALA A 552 -1.32 -2.44 17.60
CA ALA A 552 -2.42 -2.13 18.50
C ALA A 552 -2.76 -0.64 18.55
N GLY A 553 -1.97 0.25 17.94
CA GLY A 553 -2.24 1.69 17.92
C GLY A 553 -1.29 2.45 16.97
N PRO A 554 -1.38 3.79 16.91
CA PRO A 554 -0.56 4.61 16.02
C PRO A 554 0.95 4.57 16.34
N LEU A 555 1.76 5.02 15.38
CA LEU A 555 3.22 5.20 15.55
C LEU A 555 3.57 6.69 15.55
N PHE A 556 4.18 7.16 16.63
CA PHE A 556 4.49 8.58 16.85
C PHE A 556 5.99 8.82 16.91
N ALA A 557 6.53 9.72 16.08
CA ALA A 557 7.88 10.27 16.25
C ALA A 557 7.86 11.43 17.24
N ILE A 558 8.02 11.10 18.52
CA ILE A 558 8.06 12.09 19.61
C ILE A 558 9.51 12.52 19.85
N LYS A 559 9.74 13.82 20.11
CA LYS A 559 11.01 14.36 20.63
C LYS A 559 10.73 15.36 21.75
N ALA A 560 11.39 15.21 22.89
CA ALA A 560 11.32 16.16 24.01
C ALA A 560 12.66 16.20 24.76
N GLU A 561 12.84 17.19 25.63
CA GLU A 561 14.01 17.27 26.52
C GLU A 561 14.05 16.10 27.51
N GLN A 562 15.22 15.52 27.72
CA GLN A 562 15.41 14.39 28.63
C GLN A 562 15.00 14.77 30.08
N GLY A 563 14.24 13.89 30.73
CA GLY A 563 13.75 14.11 32.10
C GLY A 563 12.66 15.18 32.27
N ALA A 564 12.22 15.85 31.19
CA ALA A 564 11.11 16.80 31.26
C ALA A 564 9.72 16.12 31.22
N VAL A 565 9.64 14.89 30.69
CA VAL A 565 8.43 14.07 30.68
C VAL A 565 8.56 12.94 31.71
N ALA A 566 7.66 12.90 32.69
CA ALA A 566 7.57 11.84 33.69
C ALA A 566 6.82 10.61 33.17
N ALA A 567 5.81 10.80 32.31
CA ALA A 567 5.07 9.70 31.68
C ALA A 567 4.45 10.10 30.34
N VAL A 568 4.26 9.12 29.46
CA VAL A 568 3.43 9.26 28.25
C VAL A 568 2.45 8.10 28.16
N TYR A 569 1.22 8.41 27.80
CA TYR A 569 0.12 7.47 27.56
C TYR A 569 -0.02 7.33 26.06
N LEU A 570 0.33 6.16 25.54
CA LEU A 570 0.27 5.85 24.11
C LEU A 570 -1.07 5.17 23.79
N PRO A 571 -1.89 5.73 22.89
CA PRO A 571 -3.19 5.17 22.55
C PRO A 571 -3.09 3.81 21.87
N HIS A 572 -4.00 2.91 22.21
CA HIS A 572 -4.22 1.65 21.52
C HIS A 572 -5.71 1.33 21.39
N PHE A 573 -6.06 0.61 20.32
CA PHE A 573 -7.42 0.18 20.02
C PHE A 573 -7.75 -1.23 20.54
N VAL A 574 -6.82 -1.99 21.14
CA VAL A 574 -7.14 -3.31 21.73
C VAL A 574 -8.07 -3.15 22.92
N ALA A 575 -9.20 -3.88 22.91
CA ALA A 575 -10.20 -3.85 23.96
C ALA A 575 -9.88 -4.90 25.02
N LEU A 576 -9.59 -4.45 26.24
CA LEU A 576 -9.34 -5.34 27.38
C LEU A 576 -10.67 -5.81 27.98
N PRO A 577 -10.90 -7.13 28.15
CA PRO A 577 -11.94 -7.63 29.04
C PRO A 577 -11.67 -7.20 30.48
N GLU A 578 -12.72 -7.07 31.30
CA GLU A 578 -12.60 -6.75 32.72
C GLU A 578 -11.85 -7.85 33.51
N GLU A 579 -11.82 -9.08 32.99
CA GLU A 579 -10.99 -10.18 33.48
C GLU A 579 -9.62 -10.22 32.78
N GLN A 580 -8.59 -9.88 33.56
CA GLN A 580 -7.14 -9.93 33.29
C GLN A 580 -6.67 -10.48 31.93
N MET A 581 -6.66 -9.62 30.91
CA MET A 581 -5.65 -9.71 29.85
C MET A 581 -4.27 -9.42 30.46
N ASP A 582 -3.32 -10.32 30.22
CA ASP A 582 -1.98 -10.21 30.79
C ASP A 582 -1.22 -9.00 30.20
N ILE A 583 -0.76 -8.11 31.08
CA ILE A 583 0.09 -6.94 30.75
C ILE A 583 1.33 -7.40 29.95
N PHE A 584 1.84 -8.60 30.18
CA PHE A 584 2.96 -9.17 29.44
C PHE A 584 2.68 -9.46 27.95
N LEU A 585 1.45 -9.27 27.46
CA LEU A 585 1.13 -9.25 26.03
C LEU A 585 1.43 -7.92 25.35
N PHE A 586 1.38 -6.80 26.09
CA PHE A 586 1.65 -5.48 25.53
C PHE A 586 3.14 -5.17 25.56
N ARG A 587 3.64 -4.54 24.49
CA ARG A 587 4.96 -3.89 24.47
C ARG A 587 4.81 -2.46 24.00
N VAL A 588 5.86 -1.69 24.20
CA VAL A 588 6.04 -0.40 23.54
C VAL A 588 7.31 -0.49 22.69
N ALA A 589 7.17 -0.26 21.39
CA ALA A 589 8.25 -0.43 20.42
C ALA A 589 8.94 0.89 20.13
N HIS A 590 10.20 1.02 20.52
CA HIS A 590 11.05 2.17 20.26
C HIS A 590 11.95 1.88 19.07
N PHE A 591 11.71 2.54 17.93
CA PHE A 591 12.51 2.38 16.72
C PHE A 591 13.71 3.32 16.75
N GLN A 592 14.88 2.78 17.05
CA GLN A 592 16.14 3.50 17.14
C GLN A 592 17.04 3.17 15.94
N GLU A 593 18.09 3.97 15.73
CA GLU A 593 19.05 3.80 14.62
C GLU A 593 19.71 2.40 14.60
N HIS A 594 19.81 1.75 15.77
CA HIS A 594 20.44 0.45 15.96
C HIS A 594 19.45 -0.73 16.03
N GLY A 595 18.13 -0.50 15.96
CA GLY A 595 17.10 -1.56 16.03
C GLY A 595 15.82 -1.15 16.75
N ILE A 596 14.96 -2.13 17.10
CA ILE A 596 13.87 -1.89 18.05
C ILE A 596 14.30 -2.27 19.46
N VAL A 597 13.96 -1.41 20.43
CA VAL A 597 13.82 -1.81 21.84
C VAL A 597 12.34 -2.03 22.17
N LEU A 598 12.00 -3.17 22.75
CA LEU A 598 10.64 -3.47 23.23
C LEU A 598 10.58 -3.25 24.74
N GLU A 599 10.06 -2.10 25.15
CA GLU A 599 9.83 -1.79 26.55
C GLU A 599 8.53 -2.46 27.04
N ILE A 600 8.50 -2.85 28.32
CA ILE A 600 7.27 -3.33 28.97
C ILE A 600 6.57 -2.09 29.53
N PRO A 601 5.32 -1.78 29.15
CA PRO A 601 4.61 -0.62 29.68
C PRO A 601 4.42 -0.76 31.19
N ALA A 602 4.57 0.36 31.91
CA ALA A 602 4.42 0.41 33.36
C ALA A 602 2.98 0.14 33.83
N ARG A 603 1.99 0.39 32.96
CA ARG A 603 0.59 0.00 33.10
C ARG A 603 -0.06 -0.08 31.73
N VAL A 604 -1.09 -0.91 31.58
CA VAL A 604 -1.99 -0.93 30.41
C VAL A 604 -3.40 -0.69 30.92
N GLU A 605 -4.13 0.15 30.23
CA GLU A 605 -5.53 0.52 30.48
C GLU A 605 -6.35 0.24 29.22
N GLN A 606 -7.69 0.37 29.27
CA GLN A 606 -8.57 -0.05 28.17
C GLN A 606 -8.24 0.59 26.79
N HIS A 607 -7.58 1.75 26.77
CA HIS A 607 -7.22 2.48 25.55
C HIS A 607 -5.76 3.00 25.53
N TYR A 608 -4.94 2.70 26.55
CA TYR A 608 -3.62 3.33 26.72
C TYR A 608 -2.56 2.39 27.29
N ALA A 609 -1.36 2.40 26.71
CA ALA A 609 -0.16 1.86 27.32
C ALA A 609 0.67 3.00 27.93
N VAL A 610 1.02 2.88 29.22
CA VAL A 610 1.70 3.94 29.97
C VAL A 610 3.21 3.65 30.05
N LEU A 611 4.02 4.52 29.47
CA LEU A 611 5.47 4.59 29.72
C LEU A 611 5.76 5.57 30.85
N LYS A 612 6.67 5.22 31.77
CA LYS A 612 7.23 6.13 32.78
C LYS A 612 8.69 6.44 32.43
N SER A 613 9.11 7.68 32.62
CA SER A 613 10.43 8.18 32.22
C SER A 613 10.80 7.82 30.75
N PRO A 614 9.90 8.09 29.78
CA PRO A 614 10.02 7.55 28.43
C PRO A 614 11.32 7.96 27.71
N SER A 615 11.92 7.00 26.99
CA SER A 615 12.92 7.31 25.97
C SER A 615 12.24 7.69 24.65
N PHE A 616 12.65 8.80 24.04
CA PHE A 616 11.96 9.32 22.86
C PHE A 616 12.62 8.89 21.54
N SER A 617 11.79 8.26 20.71
CA SER A 617 12.05 7.78 19.34
C SER A 617 10.71 7.74 18.61
N PRO A 618 10.64 7.35 17.32
CA PRO A 618 9.43 6.74 16.80
C PRO A 618 8.99 5.60 17.73
N VAL A 619 7.77 5.71 18.27
CA VAL A 619 7.26 4.89 19.36
C VAL A 619 5.79 4.55 19.16
N GLY A 620 5.41 3.30 19.45
CA GLY A 620 4.03 2.82 19.27
C GLY A 620 3.79 1.50 19.99
N VAL A 621 2.52 1.10 20.09
CA VAL A 621 2.09 -0.07 20.88
C VAL A 621 1.80 -1.27 19.97
N PRO A 622 2.62 -2.33 20.01
CA PRO A 622 2.26 -3.64 19.48
C PRO A 622 1.80 -4.62 20.59
N VAL A 623 0.88 -5.52 20.27
CA VAL A 623 0.37 -6.56 21.18
C VAL A 623 0.72 -7.95 20.68
N ARG A 624 1.32 -8.76 21.55
CA ARG A 624 1.83 -10.10 21.24
C ARG A 624 0.68 -11.04 20.86
N MET A 625 0.85 -11.75 19.73
CA MET A 625 -0.08 -12.78 19.29
C MET A 625 0.05 -14.03 20.16
N ILE A 626 -1.08 -14.61 20.57
CA ILE A 626 -1.14 -15.92 21.22
C ILE A 626 -1.56 -16.96 20.17
N PRO A 627 -0.69 -17.90 19.76
CA PRO A 627 -0.98 -18.83 18.66
C PRO A 627 -2.25 -19.68 18.84
N ALA A 628 -2.64 -19.97 20.09
CA ALA A 628 -3.84 -20.75 20.41
C ALA A 628 -5.18 -20.04 20.08
N PHE A 629 -5.19 -18.71 19.97
CA PHE A 629 -6.41 -17.90 19.75
C PHE A 629 -6.51 -17.28 18.34
N GLY A 630 -5.55 -17.54 17.45
CA GLY A 630 -5.54 -16.95 16.10
C GLY A 630 -5.55 -15.42 16.10
N HIS A 631 -6.17 -14.80 15.08
CA HIS A 631 -6.28 -13.34 14.97
C HIS A 631 -7.44 -12.73 15.78
N PHE A 632 -8.09 -13.48 16.67
CA PHE A 632 -9.24 -13.01 17.46
C PHE A 632 -8.85 -12.11 18.64
N ILE A 633 -8.02 -11.09 18.39
CA ILE A 633 -7.83 -9.99 19.34
C ILE A 633 -9.06 -9.07 19.29
N PRO A 634 -9.78 -8.87 20.40
CA PRO A 634 -10.86 -7.89 20.48
C PRO A 634 -10.31 -6.47 20.39
N ILE A 635 -10.92 -5.63 19.55
CA ILE A 635 -10.55 -4.24 19.32
C ILE A 635 -11.75 -3.31 19.37
N THR A 636 -11.53 -2.12 19.91
CA THR A 636 -12.36 -0.94 19.64
C THR A 636 -12.18 -0.55 18.17
N SER A 637 -13.30 -0.25 17.52
CA SER A 637 -13.36 0.08 16.09
C SER A 637 -14.15 1.37 15.91
N ILE A 638 -13.99 2.02 14.77
CA ILE A 638 -14.78 3.19 14.39
C ILE A 638 -15.43 2.97 13.03
N THR A 639 -16.68 3.43 12.92
CA THR A 639 -17.41 3.49 11.65
C THR A 639 -17.36 4.93 11.17
N LEU A 640 -16.75 5.16 10.01
CA LEU A 640 -16.73 6.49 9.37
C LEU A 640 -17.73 6.48 8.23
N ILE A 641 -18.48 7.57 8.08
CA ILE A 641 -19.46 7.75 7.03
C ILE A 641 -19.15 9.08 6.36
N TYR A 642 -18.98 9.06 5.05
CA TYR A 642 -18.84 10.25 4.23
C TYR A 642 -19.99 10.33 3.23
N TYR A 643 -20.31 11.53 2.75
CA TYR A 643 -21.32 11.73 1.71
C TYR A 643 -20.89 12.72 0.65
N HIS A 644 -21.41 12.51 -0.54
CA HIS A 644 -21.34 13.43 -1.66
C HIS A 644 -22.74 13.58 -2.29
N LEU A 645 -23.07 14.79 -2.73
CA LEU A 645 -24.37 15.15 -3.32
C LEU A 645 -24.17 15.46 -4.80
N ASN A 646 -24.81 14.68 -5.68
CA ASN A 646 -24.71 14.85 -7.11
C ASN A 646 -26.12 14.83 -7.75
N LEU A 647 -26.58 15.97 -8.27
CA LEU A 647 -27.81 16.09 -9.07
C LEU A 647 -29.07 15.39 -8.46
N ASN A 648 -29.24 15.54 -7.14
CA ASN A 648 -30.28 14.94 -6.28
C ASN A 648 -30.05 13.49 -5.81
N GLU A 649 -28.98 12.83 -6.23
CA GLU A 649 -28.54 11.56 -5.64
C GLU A 649 -27.52 11.78 -4.52
N LEU A 650 -27.66 11.00 -3.45
CA LEU A 650 -26.76 11.00 -2.29
C LEU A 650 -25.94 9.71 -2.32
N THR A 651 -24.64 9.83 -2.59
CA THR A 651 -23.68 8.73 -2.44
C THR A 651 -23.06 8.82 -1.06
N LEU A 652 -22.97 7.70 -0.35
CA LEU A 652 -22.26 7.57 0.91
C LEU A 652 -21.10 6.58 0.78
N HIS A 653 -19.98 6.85 1.42
CA HIS A 653 -18.95 5.85 1.70
C HIS A 653 -18.99 5.49 3.18
N LEU A 654 -19.02 4.19 3.48
CA LEU A 654 -18.95 3.67 4.85
C LEU A 654 -17.69 2.84 5.03
N TYR A 655 -16.86 3.24 5.99
CA TYR A 655 -15.65 2.53 6.42
C TYR A 655 -15.88 1.87 7.78
N LEU A 656 -15.25 0.73 8.01
CA LEU A 656 -15.14 0.07 9.32
C LEU A 656 -13.66 -0.25 9.56
N ILE A 657 -13.02 0.48 10.48
CA ILE A 657 -11.58 0.42 10.73
C ILE A 657 -11.28 0.32 12.24
N PRO A 658 -10.07 -0.11 12.64
CA PRO A 658 -9.61 0.04 14.02
C PRO A 658 -9.69 1.50 14.50
N ASN A 659 -9.83 1.73 15.81
CA ASN A 659 -9.85 3.08 16.39
C ASN A 659 -8.45 3.72 16.40
N ASP A 660 -7.92 4.03 15.21
CA ASP A 660 -6.63 4.65 14.97
C ASP A 660 -6.83 6.05 14.35
N CYS A 661 -6.35 7.08 15.05
CA CYS A 661 -6.50 8.48 14.61
C CYS A 661 -5.78 8.78 13.29
N THR A 662 -4.71 8.05 12.95
CA THR A 662 -3.91 8.26 11.74
C THR A 662 -4.58 7.67 10.50
N ILE A 663 -5.21 6.50 10.63
CA ILE A 663 -6.02 5.92 9.57
C ILE A 663 -7.23 6.82 9.32
N ARG A 664 -7.92 7.25 10.40
CA ARG A 664 -9.05 8.19 10.30
C ARG A 664 -8.65 9.48 9.56
N LYS A 665 -7.55 10.11 9.95
CA LYS A 665 -7.05 11.34 9.32
C LYS A 665 -6.71 11.14 7.83
N ALA A 666 -6.07 10.02 7.47
CA ALA A 666 -5.78 9.72 6.07
C ALA A 666 -7.04 9.52 5.23
N ILE A 667 -8.10 8.91 5.78
CA ILE A 667 -9.41 8.80 5.11
C ILE A 667 -10.06 10.19 5.01
N ASP A 668 -10.06 11.00 6.07
CA ASP A 668 -10.58 12.38 6.04
C ASP A 668 -9.89 13.21 4.94
N GLU A 669 -8.55 13.12 4.82
CA GLU A 669 -7.75 13.77 3.77
C GLU A 669 -7.96 13.18 2.36
N GLU A 670 -8.25 11.88 2.24
CA GLU A 670 -8.53 11.23 0.96
C GLU A 670 -9.93 11.63 0.45
N GLU A 671 -10.95 11.53 1.29
CA GLU A 671 -12.34 11.86 0.96
C GLU A 671 -12.52 13.35 0.65
N MET A 672 -11.81 14.22 1.37
CA MET A 672 -11.81 15.66 1.10
C MET A 672 -11.30 15.98 -0.32
N LYS A 673 -10.35 15.22 -0.88
CA LYS A 673 -9.87 15.40 -2.28
C LYS A 673 -10.96 15.07 -3.32
N PHE A 674 -11.97 14.29 -2.95
CA PHE A 674 -13.11 13.92 -3.79
C PHE A 674 -14.39 14.69 -3.43
N GLN A 675 -14.30 15.75 -2.63
CA GLN A 675 -15.44 16.56 -2.18
C GLN A 675 -16.50 15.76 -1.40
N PHE A 676 -16.07 14.72 -0.69
CA PHE A 676 -16.89 14.01 0.28
C PHE A 676 -16.82 14.71 1.65
N VAL A 677 -17.95 14.77 2.35
CA VAL A 677 -18.10 15.42 3.66
C VAL A 677 -18.42 14.37 4.71
N ARG A 678 -17.83 14.46 5.90
CA ARG A 678 -18.01 13.47 6.97
C ARG A 678 -19.32 13.64 7.74
N ILE A 679 -20.05 12.54 7.96
CA ILE A 679 -21.17 12.44 8.91
C ILE A 679 -20.64 11.82 10.20
N ASN A 680 -20.72 12.56 11.30
CA ASN A 680 -20.35 12.04 12.61
C ASN A 680 -21.49 11.18 13.18
N LYS A 681 -21.22 9.89 13.40
CA LYS A 681 -22.06 8.92 14.11
C LYS A 681 -21.26 8.20 15.19
N PRO A 682 -21.90 7.70 16.26
CA PRO A 682 -21.20 6.97 17.30
C PRO A 682 -20.54 5.70 16.73
N PRO A 683 -19.41 5.26 17.29
CA PRO A 683 -18.75 4.01 16.89
C PRO A 683 -19.54 2.76 17.33
N PRO A 684 -19.17 1.56 16.86
CA PRO A 684 -19.61 0.29 17.47
C PRO A 684 -19.30 0.25 18.97
N VAL A 685 -20.24 -0.27 19.76
CA VAL A 685 -20.07 -0.43 21.22
C VAL A 685 -19.39 -1.76 21.55
N ASP A 686 -19.73 -2.82 20.80
CA ASP A 686 -19.15 -4.15 20.97
C ASP A 686 -17.71 -4.22 20.42
N SER A 687 -16.88 -5.01 21.09
CA SER A 687 -15.52 -5.29 20.63
C SER A 687 -15.51 -6.15 19.36
N LEU A 688 -14.75 -5.73 18.35
CA LEU A 688 -14.68 -6.40 17.06
C LEU A 688 -13.36 -7.15 16.90
N TYR A 689 -13.28 -8.06 15.93
CA TYR A 689 -12.12 -8.93 15.76
C TYR A 689 -11.41 -8.66 14.43
N ILE A 690 -10.11 -8.43 14.49
CA ILE A 690 -9.27 -8.30 13.30
C ILE A 690 -9.33 -9.59 12.45
N GLY A 691 -9.38 -9.44 11.13
CA GLY A 691 -9.55 -10.52 10.16
C GLY A 691 -10.99 -11.06 10.06
N SER A 692 -11.94 -10.54 10.84
CA SER A 692 -13.36 -10.89 10.70
C SER A 692 -14.07 -10.03 9.66
N ARG A 693 -15.18 -10.56 9.14
CA ARG A 693 -15.94 -9.91 8.06
C ARG A 693 -17.34 -9.54 8.51
N TYR A 694 -17.76 -8.36 8.07
CA TYR A 694 -19.00 -7.72 8.49
C TYR A 694 -19.83 -7.35 7.26
N ILE A 695 -21.16 -7.42 7.41
CA ILE A 695 -22.13 -7.16 6.34
C ILE A 695 -22.79 -5.82 6.58
N VAL A 696 -22.67 -4.91 5.61
CA VAL A 696 -23.33 -3.60 5.60
C VAL A 696 -24.73 -3.74 4.99
N SER A 697 -25.72 -3.16 5.65
CA SER A 697 -27.15 -3.28 5.31
C SER A 697 -27.91 -2.01 5.71
N ALA A 698 -29.15 -1.86 5.23
CA ALA A 698 -29.99 -0.70 5.52
C ALA A 698 -31.47 -1.09 5.72
N SER A 699 -32.22 -0.26 6.46
CA SER A 699 -33.67 -0.45 6.67
C SER A 699 -34.52 -0.21 5.43
N LYS A 700 -34.06 0.67 4.53
CA LYS A 700 -34.60 0.80 3.17
C LYS A 700 -33.85 -0.14 2.25
N LYS A 701 -34.52 -0.60 1.19
CA LYS A 701 -33.89 -1.35 0.11
C LYS A 701 -32.98 -0.38 -0.68
N LEU A 702 -31.71 -0.33 -0.29
CA LEU A 702 -30.68 0.52 -0.88
C LEU A 702 -29.62 -0.32 -1.58
N GLU A 703 -28.91 0.32 -2.50
CA GLU A 703 -27.74 -0.25 -3.16
C GLU A 703 -26.49 0.02 -2.34
N ILE A 704 -25.77 -1.06 -2.05
CA ILE A 704 -24.60 -1.12 -1.17
C ILE A 704 -23.59 -2.05 -1.86
N ILE A 705 -22.42 -1.54 -2.22
CA ILE A 705 -21.38 -2.27 -2.96
C ILE A 705 -19.98 -1.88 -2.43
N PRO A 706 -19.12 -2.85 -2.04
CA PRO A 706 -19.47 -4.21 -1.65
C PRO A 706 -20.36 -4.22 -0.40
N LYS A 707 -21.13 -5.29 -0.19
CA LYS A 707 -21.91 -5.50 1.05
C LYS A 707 -21.10 -6.11 2.18
N GLU A 708 -19.89 -6.57 1.91
CA GLU A 708 -19.03 -7.29 2.85
C GLU A 708 -17.71 -6.53 3.01
N LEU A 709 -17.37 -6.15 4.24
CA LEU A 709 -16.12 -5.50 4.62
C LEU A 709 -15.31 -6.42 5.52
N GLU A 710 -13.99 -6.45 5.35
CA GLU A 710 -13.06 -7.17 6.20
C GLU A 710 -12.34 -6.17 7.13
N LEU A 711 -12.47 -6.36 8.44
CA LEU A 711 -11.83 -5.50 9.43
C LEU A 711 -10.36 -5.88 9.57
N CYS A 712 -9.47 -5.09 9.00
CA CYS A 712 -8.03 -5.29 9.08
C CYS A 712 -7.32 -3.96 9.37
N TYR A 713 -6.14 -4.03 10.00
CA TYR A 713 -5.26 -2.87 10.11
C TYR A 713 -4.60 -2.62 8.75
N ARG A 714 -4.79 -1.42 8.20
CA ARG A 714 -4.11 -0.92 7.01
C ARG A 714 -3.48 0.42 7.35
N SER A 715 -2.20 0.58 7.05
CA SER A 715 -1.43 1.79 7.38
C SER A 715 -2.01 3.02 6.68
N PRO A 716 -1.81 4.25 7.21
CA PRO A 716 -2.36 5.48 6.61
C PRO A 716 -2.01 5.75 5.14
N GLY A 717 -0.95 5.13 4.60
CA GLY A 717 -0.58 5.22 3.17
C GLY A 717 -1.20 4.14 2.27
N GLU A 718 -1.99 3.22 2.82
CA GLU A 718 -2.61 2.10 2.10
C GLU A 718 -4.10 2.38 1.84
N CYS A 719 -4.61 1.98 0.66
CA CYS A 719 -6.03 2.14 0.32
C CYS A 719 -6.94 1.41 1.32
N GLN A 720 -7.87 2.13 1.93
CA GLN A 720 -8.79 1.63 2.94
C GLN A 720 -10.02 0.97 2.31
N LEU A 721 -10.66 0.03 3.02
CA LEU A 721 -11.85 -0.68 2.52
C LEU A 721 -13.14 0.05 2.92
N PHE A 722 -14.05 0.25 1.97
CA PHE A 722 -15.33 0.92 2.18
C PHE A 722 -16.48 0.25 1.40
N SER A 723 -17.71 0.53 1.83
CA SER A 723 -18.94 0.26 1.10
C SER A 723 -19.48 1.56 0.50
N GLU A 724 -19.64 1.60 -0.81
CA GLU A 724 -20.36 2.64 -1.55
C GLU A 724 -21.88 2.38 -1.42
N ILE A 725 -22.64 3.37 -0.95
CA ILE A 725 -24.08 3.28 -0.69
C ILE A 725 -24.80 4.38 -1.46
N HIS A 726 -25.77 4.00 -2.29
CA HIS A 726 -26.54 4.96 -3.09
C HIS A 726 -27.94 5.18 -2.52
N VAL A 727 -28.31 6.46 -2.40
CA VAL A 727 -29.56 6.92 -1.79
C VAL A 727 -30.28 7.88 -2.75
N GLY A 728 -31.34 7.39 -3.41
CA GLY A 728 -32.16 8.23 -4.30
C GLY A 728 -33.12 9.19 -3.57
N HIS A 729 -33.59 8.86 -2.36
CA HIS A 729 -34.37 9.79 -1.54
C HIS A 729 -34.28 9.49 -0.04
N MET A 730 -33.75 10.44 0.74
CA MET A 730 -33.50 10.25 2.17
C MET A 730 -34.80 10.21 3.00
N GLY A 731 -35.83 10.98 2.63
CA GLY A 731 -37.12 11.05 3.33
C GLY A 731 -36.97 11.33 4.83
N SER A 732 -37.69 10.59 5.68
CA SER A 732 -37.56 10.68 7.16
C SER A 732 -36.23 10.14 7.71
N GLY A 733 -35.37 9.55 6.87
CA GLY A 733 -34.09 8.97 7.24
C GLY A 733 -33.86 7.55 6.71
N ILE A 734 -32.67 7.03 6.99
CA ILE A 734 -32.15 5.72 6.61
C ILE A 734 -31.42 5.14 7.81
N LYS A 735 -31.79 3.94 8.25
CA LYS A 735 -31.07 3.23 9.29
C LYS A 735 -30.04 2.31 8.64
N LEU A 736 -28.75 2.61 8.78
CA LEU A 736 -27.67 1.70 8.39
C LEU A 736 -27.40 0.71 9.53
N GLN A 737 -27.00 -0.51 9.17
CA GLN A 737 -26.68 -1.60 10.09
C GLN A 737 -25.46 -2.38 9.60
N ILE A 738 -24.52 -2.65 10.51
CA ILE A 738 -23.40 -3.57 10.31
C ILE A 738 -23.68 -4.83 11.13
N ARG A 739 -23.51 -6.01 10.50
CA ARG A 739 -23.74 -7.31 11.15
C ARG A 739 -22.54 -8.24 10.98
N ASP A 740 -22.26 -9.07 11.96
CA ASP A 740 -21.24 -10.12 11.81
C ASP A 740 -21.63 -11.12 10.70
N LYS A 741 -20.69 -11.49 9.82
CA LYS A 741 -20.98 -12.38 8.69
C LYS A 741 -21.33 -13.80 9.12
N LYS A 742 -20.68 -14.35 10.15
CA LYS A 742 -20.86 -15.74 10.63
C LYS A 742 -22.17 -15.86 11.41
N ASN A 743 -22.36 -15.00 12.40
CA ASN A 743 -23.37 -15.14 13.45
C ASN A 743 -24.63 -14.28 13.18
N LYS A 744 -24.56 -13.31 12.25
CA LYS A 744 -25.62 -12.33 11.92
C LYS A 744 -26.00 -11.35 13.05
N ASN A 745 -25.29 -11.41 14.17
CA ASN A 745 -25.37 -10.44 15.27
C ASN A 745 -25.28 -9.02 14.74
N LEU A 746 -26.14 -8.14 15.26
CA LEU A 746 -26.07 -6.71 14.99
C LEU A 746 -24.92 -6.12 15.80
N ILE A 747 -23.98 -5.48 15.12
CA ILE A 747 -22.75 -4.94 15.70
C ILE A 747 -22.84 -3.43 15.89
N TRP A 748 -23.47 -2.75 14.93
CA TRP A 748 -23.61 -1.31 14.92
C TRP A 748 -24.83 -0.93 14.11
N GLU A 749 -25.52 0.12 14.55
CA GLU A 749 -26.57 0.75 13.80
C GLU A 749 -26.59 2.27 13.99
N ALA A 750 -26.89 3.00 12.92
CA ALA A 750 -27.07 4.44 12.98
C ALA A 750 -28.23 4.87 12.08
N LEU A 751 -29.07 5.78 12.60
CA LEU A 751 -30.07 6.48 11.83
C LEU A 751 -29.44 7.75 11.23
N LEU A 752 -29.34 7.78 9.90
CA LEU A 752 -29.06 8.96 9.10
C LEU A 752 -30.37 9.70 8.81
N LYS A 753 -30.47 10.97 9.20
CA LYS A 753 -31.60 11.88 8.94
C LYS A 753 -31.14 12.97 7.95
N PRO A 754 -32.07 13.66 7.25
CA PRO A 754 -31.71 14.82 6.41
C PRO A 754 -30.88 15.89 7.13
N GLY A 755 -31.17 16.16 8.41
CA GLY A 755 -30.40 17.11 9.22
C GLY A 755 -28.98 16.66 9.61
N ASP A 756 -28.60 15.40 9.38
CA ASP A 756 -27.21 14.96 9.50
C ASP A 756 -26.37 15.39 8.28
N LEU A 757 -27.03 15.62 7.13
CA LEU A 757 -26.40 16.23 5.96
C LEU A 757 -26.30 17.74 6.22
N ARG A 758 -25.18 18.17 6.78
CA ARG A 758 -24.85 19.60 6.80
C ARG A 758 -24.77 20.10 5.35
N PRO A 759 -25.04 21.39 5.06
CA PRO A 759 -24.48 21.98 3.86
C PRO A 759 -22.96 21.78 3.92
N ALA A 760 -22.37 21.27 2.84
CA ALA A 760 -20.92 21.36 2.70
C ALA A 760 -20.51 22.84 2.84
N PRO A 761 -19.33 23.19 3.40
CA PRO A 761 -18.75 24.50 3.13
C PRO A 761 -18.67 24.66 1.62
N SER A 762 -19.38 25.65 1.09
CA SER A 762 -19.90 25.60 -0.28
C SER A 762 -18.83 25.90 -1.34
N MET A 763 -18.03 24.90 -1.71
CA MET A 763 -17.25 24.91 -2.95
C MET A 763 -18.12 24.69 -4.21
N ILE A 764 -19.45 24.81 -4.08
CA ILE A 764 -20.44 24.81 -5.17
C ILE A 764 -21.37 26.03 -5.04
N ALA A 765 -20.83 27.17 -4.61
CA ALA A 765 -21.40 28.47 -4.97
C ALA A 765 -20.86 28.99 -6.33
N GLU A 766 -19.83 28.35 -6.88
CA GLU A 766 -19.05 28.85 -8.04
C GLU A 766 -19.35 28.11 -9.36
N ALA A 767 -19.81 26.84 -9.32
CA ALA A 767 -19.99 26.03 -10.54
C ALA A 767 -21.31 26.29 -11.31
N LEU A 768 -22.28 26.98 -10.71
CA LEU A 768 -23.56 27.36 -11.36
C LEU A 768 -23.65 28.86 -11.70
N LYS A 769 -22.51 29.57 -11.69
CA LYS A 769 -22.39 30.96 -12.14
C LYS A 769 -21.53 31.15 -13.40
N ASP A 770 -21.03 30.08 -14.03
CA ASP A 770 -20.38 30.13 -15.35
C ASP A 770 -21.40 30.33 -16.51
N ALA A 771 -22.24 31.35 -16.35
CA ALA A 771 -23.01 32.03 -17.40
C ALA A 771 -22.93 33.58 -17.24
N ALA A 772 -22.31 34.09 -16.17
CA ALA A 772 -22.00 35.50 -16.01
C ALA A 772 -20.47 35.69 -16.01
N ALA A 773 -19.95 36.44 -16.99
CA ALA A 773 -18.52 36.58 -17.23
C ALA A 773 -17.74 36.97 -15.96
N ARG A 774 -16.63 36.26 -15.70
CA ARG A 774 -15.71 36.61 -14.60
C ARG A 774 -15.17 38.02 -14.83
N ILE A 775 -15.47 38.93 -13.90
CA ILE A 775 -14.98 40.31 -13.92
C ILE A 775 -13.62 40.33 -13.20
N HIS A 776 -12.61 40.93 -13.83
CA HIS A 776 -11.26 41.04 -13.27
C HIS A 776 -11.25 41.84 -11.96
N PHE A 777 -10.36 41.54 -11.00
CA PHE A 777 -10.27 42.24 -9.70
C PHE A 777 -10.31 43.77 -9.85
N VAL A 778 -9.49 44.30 -10.75
CA VAL A 778 -9.38 45.74 -11.07
C VAL A 778 -10.72 46.35 -11.54
N ASP A 779 -11.50 45.62 -12.34
CA ASP A 779 -12.83 46.08 -12.78
C ASP A 779 -13.87 45.92 -11.65
N ASN A 780 -13.79 44.84 -10.87
CA ASN A 780 -14.68 44.55 -9.73
C ASN A 780 -14.55 45.59 -8.59
N HIS A 781 -13.35 46.14 -8.40
CA HIS A 781 -13.03 47.13 -7.37
C HIS A 781 -12.83 48.54 -7.92
N ARG A 782 -13.17 48.80 -9.20
CA ARG A 782 -12.92 50.07 -9.92
C ARG A 782 -13.30 51.32 -9.14
N GLU A 783 -14.52 51.40 -8.61
CA GLU A 783 -14.98 52.59 -7.87
C GLU A 783 -14.19 52.84 -6.58
N GLN A 784 -13.83 51.75 -5.89
CA GLN A 784 -13.10 51.79 -4.63
C GLN A 784 -11.63 52.19 -4.86
N LEU A 785 -11.03 51.71 -5.96
CA LEU A 785 -9.70 52.12 -6.41
C LEU A 785 -9.69 53.59 -6.84
N VAL A 786 -10.67 54.04 -7.63
CA VAL A 786 -10.83 55.47 -8.00
C VAL A 786 -10.94 56.38 -6.79
N ALA A 787 -11.68 55.97 -5.76
CA ALA A 787 -11.92 56.80 -4.59
C ALA A 787 -10.75 56.83 -3.59
N ARG A 788 -9.98 55.73 -3.50
CA ARG A 788 -9.04 55.48 -2.38
C ARG A 788 -7.55 55.45 -2.77
N VAL A 789 -7.20 55.41 -4.06
CA VAL A 789 -5.80 55.57 -4.49
C VAL A 789 -5.37 57.01 -4.26
N THR A 790 -4.39 57.21 -3.38
CA THR A 790 -3.98 58.54 -2.89
C THR A 790 -2.84 59.16 -3.68
N SER A 791 -2.02 58.38 -4.40
CA SER A 791 -0.89 58.85 -5.21
C SER A 791 -0.86 58.16 -6.56
N VAL A 792 -1.24 58.84 -7.64
CA VAL A 792 -1.48 58.18 -8.94
C VAL A 792 -0.25 58.21 -9.84
N ASP A 793 0.58 59.24 -9.77
CA ASP A 793 1.73 59.36 -10.68
C ASP A 793 2.74 58.19 -10.56
N PRO A 794 3.12 57.70 -9.37
CA PRO A 794 3.97 56.50 -9.25
C PRO A 794 3.33 55.19 -9.75
N LEU A 795 1.99 55.16 -9.89
CA LEU A 795 1.26 54.05 -10.51
C LEU A 795 1.32 54.18 -12.05
N LEU A 796 1.14 55.39 -12.59
CA LEU A 796 1.23 55.65 -14.03
C LEU A 796 2.66 55.41 -14.55
N ASP A 797 3.68 55.86 -13.83
CA ASP A 797 5.09 55.70 -14.19
C ASP A 797 5.47 54.20 -14.35
N ARG A 798 4.77 53.31 -13.63
CA ARG A 798 4.93 51.85 -13.69
C ARG A 798 4.07 51.16 -14.74
N LEU A 799 3.10 51.87 -15.33
CA LEU A 799 2.25 51.37 -16.42
C LEU A 799 2.68 51.91 -17.79
N TYR A 800 3.51 52.95 -17.81
CA TYR A 800 4.16 53.49 -19.00
C TYR A 800 4.91 52.40 -19.77
N ASN A 801 4.69 52.31 -21.09
CA ASN A 801 5.25 51.29 -21.99
C ASN A 801 4.90 49.82 -21.67
N LEU A 802 4.16 49.53 -20.60
CA LEU A 802 3.67 48.18 -20.27
C LEU A 802 2.18 48.00 -20.55
N VAL A 803 1.38 49.03 -20.29
CA VAL A 803 -0.09 49.03 -20.48
C VAL A 803 -0.60 50.33 -21.11
N LEU A 804 0.14 51.44 -20.95
CA LEU A 804 -0.21 52.76 -21.49
C LEU A 804 0.78 53.21 -22.57
N SER A 805 0.26 53.79 -23.66
CA SER A 805 1.06 54.55 -24.62
C SER A 805 1.51 55.90 -24.05
N GLU A 806 2.46 56.56 -24.71
CA GLU A 806 2.94 57.90 -24.33
C GLU A 806 1.81 58.95 -24.34
N GLU A 807 0.94 58.87 -25.34
CA GLU A 807 -0.23 59.75 -25.50
C GLU A 807 -1.29 59.50 -24.40
N GLU A 808 -1.54 58.22 -24.07
CA GLU A 808 -2.50 57.84 -23.02
C GLU A 808 -2.02 58.22 -21.62
N TYR A 809 -0.73 58.03 -21.36
CA TYR A 809 -0.10 58.35 -20.08
C TYR A 809 -0.12 59.86 -19.79
N GLU A 810 0.28 60.70 -20.74
CA GLU A 810 0.18 62.16 -20.55
C GLU A 810 -1.28 62.63 -20.50
N ALA A 811 -2.20 62.01 -21.27
CA ALA A 811 -3.63 62.30 -21.19
C ALA A 811 -4.27 61.91 -19.85
N VAL A 812 -3.73 60.91 -19.13
CA VAL A 812 -4.14 60.57 -17.76
C VAL A 812 -3.48 61.50 -16.74
N ARG A 813 -2.18 61.81 -16.92
CA ARG A 813 -1.41 62.69 -16.02
C ARG A 813 -1.93 64.15 -16.01
N ALA A 814 -2.48 64.62 -17.13
CA ALA A 814 -3.05 65.96 -17.27
C ALA A 814 -4.32 66.21 -16.44
N GLU A 815 -4.96 65.18 -15.90
CA GLU A 815 -6.17 65.33 -15.06
C GLU A 815 -5.81 65.95 -13.69
N ALA A 816 -6.50 67.04 -13.33
CA ALA A 816 -6.13 67.91 -12.20
C ALA A 816 -6.28 67.30 -10.79
N THR A 817 -6.85 66.09 -10.65
CA THR A 817 -7.04 65.42 -9.36
C THR A 817 -6.75 63.93 -9.47
N ASN A 818 -6.21 63.31 -8.42
CA ASN A 818 -5.91 61.88 -8.40
C ASN A 818 -7.13 61.00 -8.71
N GLN A 819 -8.32 61.38 -8.26
CA GLN A 819 -9.56 60.69 -8.63
C GLN A 819 -9.92 60.89 -10.12
N GLY A 820 -9.64 62.07 -10.69
CA GLY A 820 -9.72 62.32 -12.14
C GLY A 820 -8.76 61.42 -12.92
N LYS A 821 -7.47 61.39 -12.54
CA LYS A 821 -6.45 60.51 -13.11
C LYS A 821 -6.91 59.04 -13.09
N MET A 822 -7.37 58.52 -11.95
CA MET A 822 -7.87 57.13 -11.87
C MET A 822 -9.14 56.87 -12.69
N ARG A 823 -10.08 57.82 -12.79
CA ARG A 823 -11.27 57.67 -13.67
C ARG A 823 -10.86 57.63 -15.13
N LYS A 824 -9.91 58.47 -15.54
CA LYS A 824 -9.34 58.51 -16.89
C LYS A 824 -8.60 57.22 -17.21
N LEU A 825 -7.74 56.75 -16.32
CA LEU A 825 -7.04 55.47 -16.42
C LEU A 825 -8.02 54.31 -16.66
N PHE A 826 -9.06 54.16 -15.83
CA PHE A 826 -10.06 53.11 -16.05
C PHE A 826 -11.05 53.41 -17.19
N SER A 827 -11.07 54.60 -17.78
CA SER A 827 -11.82 54.81 -19.03
C SER A 827 -11.19 54.04 -20.18
N LEU A 828 -9.85 53.86 -20.14
CA LEU A 828 -9.07 53.03 -21.06
C LEU A 828 -9.24 51.52 -20.77
N SER A 829 -9.62 51.10 -19.55
CA SER A 829 -9.73 49.66 -19.19
C SER A 829 -10.75 48.83 -19.99
N ARG A 830 -11.53 49.47 -20.87
CA ARG A 830 -12.42 48.82 -21.83
C ARG A 830 -11.69 48.18 -23.02
N SER A 831 -10.48 48.61 -23.36
CA SER A 831 -9.64 47.99 -24.40
C SER A 831 -8.63 46.98 -23.84
N TRP A 832 -8.46 46.91 -22.52
CA TRP A 832 -7.50 46.02 -21.86
C TRP A 832 -7.98 44.56 -21.82
N ASP A 833 -7.07 43.64 -22.15
CA ASP A 833 -7.20 42.20 -21.92
C ASP A 833 -6.89 41.83 -20.45
N TRP A 834 -6.81 40.53 -20.15
CA TRP A 834 -6.54 40.05 -18.80
C TRP A 834 -5.11 40.36 -18.35
N ASP A 835 -4.11 40.11 -19.20
CA ASP A 835 -2.70 40.32 -18.85
C ASP A 835 -2.42 41.81 -18.57
N SER A 836 -2.99 42.72 -19.36
CA SER A 836 -2.94 44.17 -19.11
C SER A 836 -3.54 44.56 -17.75
N LYS A 837 -4.62 43.89 -17.32
CA LYS A 837 -5.28 44.16 -16.04
C LYS A 837 -4.54 43.55 -14.85
N ASP A 838 -3.85 42.42 -15.04
CA ASP A 838 -2.96 41.84 -14.03
C ASP A 838 -1.74 42.73 -13.81
N GLN A 839 -1.15 43.34 -14.85
CA GLN A 839 -0.10 44.35 -14.70
C GLN A 839 -0.56 45.57 -13.88
N VAL A 840 -1.78 46.07 -14.14
CA VAL A 840 -2.40 47.15 -13.35
C VAL A 840 -2.64 46.73 -11.90
N TYR A 841 -3.03 45.48 -11.64
CA TYR A 841 -3.16 44.94 -10.29
C TYR A 841 -1.83 44.87 -9.55
N GLN A 842 -0.76 44.38 -10.17
CA GLN A 842 0.57 44.33 -9.53
C GLN A 842 1.12 45.73 -9.24
N ALA A 843 0.99 46.67 -10.19
CA ALA A 843 1.40 48.06 -9.98
C ALA A 843 0.62 48.73 -8.83
N LEU A 844 -0.67 48.43 -8.67
CA LEU A 844 -1.47 48.86 -7.52
C LEU A 844 -1.04 48.18 -6.21
N LYS A 845 -0.68 46.89 -6.24
CA LYS A 845 -0.22 46.13 -5.08
C LYS A 845 1.12 46.63 -4.56
N GLU A 846 2.03 47.06 -5.44
CA GLU A 846 3.31 47.64 -5.05
C GLU A 846 3.19 49.08 -4.56
N THR A 847 2.34 49.89 -5.18
CA THR A 847 2.19 51.32 -4.80
C THR A 847 1.24 51.54 -3.62
N HIS A 848 0.22 50.70 -3.46
CA HIS A 848 -0.81 50.81 -2.43
C HIS A 848 -1.13 49.45 -1.77
N PRO A 849 -0.14 48.73 -1.20
CA PRO A 849 -0.30 47.37 -0.68
C PRO A 849 -1.42 47.24 0.36
N HIS A 850 -1.52 48.20 1.28
CA HIS A 850 -2.55 48.21 2.33
C HIS A 850 -3.97 48.41 1.78
N LEU A 851 -4.13 49.14 0.67
CA LEU A 851 -5.42 49.31 0.01
C LEU A 851 -5.84 48.02 -0.68
N ILE A 852 -4.92 47.36 -1.38
CA ILE A 852 -5.19 46.06 -2.01
C ILE A 852 -5.54 45.01 -0.94
N MET A 853 -4.82 44.96 0.17
CA MET A 853 -5.10 44.02 1.27
C MET A 853 -6.51 44.22 1.86
N ASP A 854 -6.91 45.46 2.18
CA ASP A 854 -8.26 45.77 2.71
C ASP A 854 -9.40 45.45 1.70
N LEU A 855 -9.18 45.66 0.40
CA LEU A 855 -10.14 45.32 -0.65
C LEU A 855 -10.22 43.79 -0.90
N TYR A 856 -9.11 43.09 -0.70
CA TYR A 856 -8.99 41.64 -0.86
C TYR A 856 -9.60 40.87 0.32
N GLU A 857 -9.43 41.35 1.55
CA GLU A 857 -10.09 40.81 2.75
C GLU A 857 -11.62 40.97 2.66
N LYS A 858 -12.09 42.15 2.23
CA LYS A 858 -13.53 42.42 2.07
C LYS A 858 -14.19 41.70 0.89
N SER A 859 -13.42 41.17 -0.06
CA SER A 859 -13.93 40.36 -1.18
C SER A 859 -13.87 38.85 -0.95
N GLY A 860 -13.49 38.39 0.24
CA GLY A 860 -13.50 36.96 0.60
C GLY A 860 -12.25 36.19 0.17
N GLY A 861 -11.16 36.87 -0.18
CA GLY A 861 -9.82 36.27 -0.24
C GLY A 861 -9.50 35.38 -1.45
N VAL A 862 -10.19 35.52 -2.57
CA VAL A 862 -9.94 34.73 -3.80
C VAL A 862 -8.59 35.11 -4.43
N PRO A 863 -7.63 34.17 -4.59
CA PRO A 863 -6.36 34.45 -5.26
C PRO A 863 -6.55 34.83 -6.73
N VAL A 864 -6.14 36.05 -7.07
CA VAL A 864 -5.69 36.36 -8.44
C VAL A 864 -4.46 35.48 -8.69
N ARG A 865 -4.40 34.81 -9.85
CA ARG A 865 -3.31 33.89 -10.20
C ARG A 865 -1.96 34.62 -10.13
N SER A 866 -1.01 33.99 -9.45
CA SER A 866 0.43 34.23 -9.60
C SER A 866 1.05 33.08 -10.39
#